data_AF-A0A1G1C3E3-F1
#
_entry.id   AF-A0A1G1C3E3-F1
#
_cell.length_a   1.000
_cell.length_b   1.000
_cell.length_c   1.000
_cell.angle_alpha   90.00
_cell.angle_beta   90.00
_cell.angle_gamma   90.00
#
_symmetry.space_group_name_H-M   'P 1'
#
loop_
_entity.id
_entity.type
_entity.pdbx_description
1 polymer ?
#
loop_
_entity_poly.entity_id
_entity_poly.type
_entity_poly.pdbx_seq_one_letter_code
_entity_poly.pdbx_strand_id
1 'polypeptide(L)'
;MHTMRLLGAMLALGSTTVAAAPDTSATDEPTRLVLRNARLTLALGKTPKGAIESLVDNTTGVEFIAPAATPRLFQLAFTPRSQPNGERLTVTSGEADTFTGTVEQTETGHRARLVHEGFKGQPIRVECVATVTAAEPLVRWRLSVTFPESLMLDDVFFPCVSLRAPLTGTGADDAAVLGLTKGGVVRRPYEQKAGQRVTGKQPGSLAAQFACYYGERAGFYTATYDSIGRPKQVELRRTAEGAELLWNPQVCNASPFALEFDIVQTTFTGATTGATPDWRDAADVYKTWALTQPWCAFTYDQRPDIPAWMKAGPAMIRFNRKWLANPATIDNWLAKYWQAHFADVPLITAYWGWEKIESWVTPDYFPLFPSDEQFTALVARTRQFGCHAFPWPSGYHWTLTFDKQSDGSFRWDDRKRFDEIARAHAITTRAGQLYTRAPSWLRGGETSCMCPGDPWTIAWWNNDIAVPLAQRGCELIQVDQVVGGAFPPCFATGHAHAPGPGPWMTDAFTRQLQTQFEACRRIEPDSVVCFEEPNERFNHRVGIQDYRDCETPLEPASVFNYLYHEFLPTFQSNPRAGDTVMLAYCLVNGQMPHFVPHWQPEPGPALANGDFETPEGQQAFSGWERLAGYQGRNYLGKASPDTDEKHGGSVSLRLENTADSDVVQVSQNVVVRPGFEVGHHYRLSAWTKAESMAQENAIGVATFTPDTKSTGGGGRIPFAAPGAGWTLGAIEFTVPEGTTFLRIMIHVEGPAKAWVDDLVLEEVRTDGTVALAITPGIPPEHRLMEQWIRRFHGDGKPYLLFGRMLHPPPLSAATIAWHGKTMPAVLHNAFRAPDGTEAVILANGTGDKQTVSLTWQGHEQALTLEPQEVRLIGVSP
;
A
#
# COMPACT_ATOMS: atom_id res chain seq x y z
N MET A 1 -15.03 -33.07 31.65
CA MET A 1 -16.29 -33.56 32.25
C MET A 1 -16.88 -32.45 33.10
N HIS A 2 -17.80 -31.65 32.56
CA HIS A 2 -18.87 -30.99 33.31
C HIS A 2 -19.92 -30.57 32.29
N THR A 3 -21.10 -31.14 32.47
CA THR A 3 -22.23 -31.18 31.54
C THR A 3 -23.26 -30.19 32.06
N MET A 4 -23.78 -29.30 31.22
CA MET A 4 -25.02 -28.57 31.55
C MET A 4 -25.89 -28.43 30.30
N ARG A 5 -27.04 -29.13 30.37
CA ARG A 5 -28.21 -29.01 29.50
C ARG A 5 -29.14 -27.92 30.05
N LEU A 6 -29.84 -27.20 29.18
CA LEU A 6 -31.21 -26.69 29.37
C LEU A 6 -31.74 -26.27 27.98
N LEU A 7 -32.67 -27.03 27.39
CA LEU A 7 -34.11 -26.73 27.21
C LEU A 7 -34.36 -25.38 26.51
N GLY A 8 -35.01 -25.28 25.35
CA GLY A 8 -36.10 -26.09 24.80
C GLY A 8 -37.45 -25.44 25.13
N ALA A 9 -37.89 -24.48 24.32
CA ALA A 9 -39.26 -23.97 24.32
C ALA A 9 -39.77 -23.89 22.87
N MET A 10 -40.63 -24.86 22.51
CA MET A 10 -41.47 -24.85 21.33
C MET A 10 -42.64 -23.88 21.54
N LEU A 11 -42.90 -23.03 20.56
CA LEU A 11 -44.22 -22.42 20.33
C LEU A 11 -44.51 -22.53 18.83
N ALA A 12 -45.32 -23.54 18.49
CA ALA A 12 -46.02 -23.63 17.23
C ALA A 12 -47.38 -22.94 17.38
N LEU A 13 -47.73 -22.04 16.46
CA LEU A 13 -49.06 -21.85 15.87
C LEU A 13 -49.03 -20.61 14.98
N GLY A 14 -49.40 -20.77 13.71
CA GLY A 14 -49.60 -19.66 12.78
C GLY A 14 -49.22 -19.98 11.34
N SER A 15 -49.90 -20.94 10.72
CA SER A 15 -49.91 -21.09 9.25
C SER A 15 -50.58 -19.86 8.64
N THR A 16 -49.77 -18.87 8.25
CA THR A 16 -50.17 -17.76 7.38
C THR A 16 -49.52 -17.97 6.02
N THR A 17 -50.35 -18.34 5.04
CA THR A 17 -50.31 -17.89 3.64
C THR A 17 -48.95 -17.52 3.07
N VAL A 18 -48.51 -18.34 2.11
CA VAL A 18 -47.46 -18.05 1.11
C VAL A 18 -47.52 -16.57 0.71
N ALA A 19 -46.58 -15.79 1.22
CA ALA A 19 -46.29 -14.46 0.70
C ALA A 19 -45.61 -14.63 -0.66
N ALA A 20 -46.07 -13.87 -1.66
CA ALA A 20 -45.61 -13.93 -3.04
C ALA A 20 -44.08 -13.92 -3.17
N ALA A 21 -43.55 -14.73 -4.10
CA ALA A 21 -42.13 -14.73 -4.43
C ALA A 21 -41.69 -13.36 -4.99
N PRO A 22 -40.48 -12.88 -4.65
CA PRO A 22 -39.91 -11.66 -5.26
C PRO A 22 -39.56 -11.90 -6.73
N ASP A 23 -39.67 -10.83 -7.54
CA ASP A 23 -39.59 -10.77 -9.01
C ASP A 23 -38.34 -11.43 -9.64
N THR A 24 -38.29 -12.77 -9.69
CA THR A 24 -37.37 -13.50 -10.58
C THR A 24 -38.11 -14.16 -11.72
N SER A 25 -37.54 -14.09 -12.93
CA SER A 25 -38.07 -14.82 -14.08
C SER A 25 -36.95 -15.22 -15.03
N ALA A 26 -37.24 -16.22 -15.86
CA ALA A 26 -36.38 -16.60 -16.97
C ALA A 26 -37.21 -16.92 -18.21
N THR A 27 -36.76 -16.47 -19.38
CA THR A 27 -37.39 -16.78 -20.67
C THR A 27 -36.38 -17.31 -21.66
N ASP A 28 -36.80 -18.35 -22.38
CA ASP A 28 -36.08 -18.89 -23.53
C ASP A 28 -36.67 -18.27 -24.81
N GLU A 29 -36.00 -17.24 -25.35
CA GLU A 29 -36.42 -16.56 -26.57
C GLU A 29 -35.72 -17.17 -27.80
N PRO A 30 -36.23 -16.96 -29.03
CA PRO A 30 -35.63 -17.55 -30.24
C PRO A 30 -34.15 -17.19 -30.43
N THR A 31 -33.75 -15.97 -30.08
CA THR A 31 -32.38 -15.46 -30.29
C THR A 31 -31.57 -15.29 -29.02
N ARG A 32 -32.17 -15.40 -27.83
CA ARG A 32 -31.50 -15.13 -26.54
C ARG A 32 -32.18 -15.82 -25.37
N LEU A 33 -31.46 -15.96 -24.27
CA LEU A 33 -32.01 -16.34 -22.97
C LEU A 33 -32.06 -15.09 -22.09
N VAL A 34 -33.14 -14.87 -21.36
CA VAL A 34 -33.27 -13.72 -20.47
C VAL A 34 -33.43 -14.20 -19.04
N LEU A 35 -32.64 -13.64 -18.12
CA LEU A 35 -32.74 -13.82 -16.68
C LEU A 35 -33.04 -12.48 -16.02
N ARG A 36 -34.00 -12.46 -15.10
CA ARG A 36 -34.42 -11.26 -14.38
C ARG A 36 -34.45 -11.51 -12.88
N ASN A 37 -34.02 -10.51 -12.12
CA ASN A 37 -34.28 -10.39 -10.69
C ASN A 37 -34.77 -8.96 -10.37
N ALA A 38 -34.87 -8.62 -9.08
CA ALA A 38 -35.33 -7.29 -8.66
C ALA A 38 -34.43 -6.12 -9.10
N ARG A 39 -33.12 -6.34 -9.33
CA ARG A 39 -32.16 -5.27 -9.69
C ARG A 39 -31.87 -5.19 -11.17
N LEU A 40 -31.77 -6.33 -11.86
CA LEU A 40 -31.30 -6.35 -13.24
C LEU A 40 -32.06 -7.32 -14.15
N THR A 41 -32.00 -7.04 -15.44
CA THR A 41 -32.39 -7.94 -16.52
C THR A 41 -31.16 -8.23 -17.38
N LEU A 42 -30.79 -9.50 -17.49
CA LEU A 42 -29.63 -10.01 -18.23
C LEU A 42 -30.09 -10.79 -19.46
N ALA A 43 -29.56 -10.48 -20.63
CA ALA A 43 -29.80 -11.25 -21.85
C ALA A 43 -28.51 -11.89 -22.39
N LEU A 44 -28.61 -13.19 -22.72
CA LEU A 44 -27.53 -14.04 -23.22
C LEU A 44 -27.86 -14.44 -24.65
N GLY A 45 -27.07 -13.97 -25.61
CA GLY A 45 -27.33 -14.19 -27.04
C GLY A 45 -27.07 -15.63 -27.46
N LYS A 46 -27.98 -16.26 -28.20
CA LYS A 46 -27.77 -17.59 -28.76
C LYS A 46 -26.83 -17.58 -29.97
N THR A 47 -26.94 -16.55 -30.82
CA THR A 47 -26.07 -16.36 -31.99
C THR A 47 -24.59 -16.20 -31.60
N PRO A 48 -24.22 -15.34 -30.63
CA PRO A 48 -22.85 -15.28 -30.11
C PRO A 48 -22.56 -16.36 -29.05
N LYS A 49 -23.31 -17.47 -29.05
CA LYS A 49 -23.07 -18.66 -28.22
C LYS A 49 -22.94 -18.32 -26.73
N GLY A 50 -23.95 -17.65 -26.18
CA GLY A 50 -24.11 -17.36 -24.76
C GLY A 50 -23.39 -16.10 -24.27
N ALA A 51 -22.78 -15.30 -25.15
CA ALA A 51 -22.22 -14.01 -24.74
C ALA A 51 -23.31 -13.08 -24.18
N ILE A 52 -22.91 -12.22 -23.24
CA ILE A 52 -23.81 -11.24 -22.63
C ILE A 52 -24.07 -10.12 -23.65
N GLU A 53 -25.31 -9.98 -24.09
CA GLU A 53 -25.72 -8.98 -25.10
C GLU A 53 -26.38 -7.74 -24.48
N SER A 54 -26.98 -7.88 -23.30
CA SER A 54 -27.66 -6.81 -22.59
C SER A 54 -27.65 -7.08 -21.09
N LEU A 55 -27.45 -6.03 -20.31
CA LEU A 55 -27.55 -6.02 -18.86
C LEU A 55 -28.12 -4.65 -18.47
N VAL A 56 -29.38 -4.65 -18.06
CA VAL A 56 -30.12 -3.44 -17.74
C VAL A 56 -30.38 -3.36 -16.24
N ASP A 57 -30.10 -2.22 -15.62
CA ASP A 57 -30.58 -1.91 -14.28
C ASP A 57 -32.09 -1.62 -14.34
N ASN A 58 -32.89 -2.43 -13.63
CA ASN A 58 -34.35 -2.37 -13.66
C ASN A 58 -34.92 -1.12 -12.99
N THR A 59 -34.12 -0.42 -12.16
CA THR A 59 -34.56 0.79 -11.44
C THR A 59 -34.45 2.03 -12.32
N THR A 60 -33.34 2.14 -13.05
CA THR A 60 -32.97 3.34 -13.81
C THR A 60 -33.10 3.15 -15.33
N GLY A 61 -33.18 1.92 -15.80
CA GLY A 61 -33.19 1.57 -17.23
C GLY A 61 -31.82 1.75 -17.90
N VAL A 62 -30.73 1.92 -17.14
CA VAL A 62 -29.38 2.03 -17.70
C VAL A 62 -28.96 0.69 -18.28
N GLU A 63 -28.59 0.68 -19.56
CA GLU A 63 -27.98 -0.46 -20.26
C GLU A 63 -26.45 -0.38 -20.14
N PHE A 64 -25.85 -1.44 -19.61
CA PHE A 64 -24.42 -1.51 -19.34
C PHE A 64 -23.59 -2.09 -20.48
N ILE A 65 -24.16 -2.92 -21.35
CA ILE A 65 -23.36 -3.72 -22.29
C ILE A 65 -23.06 -2.92 -23.56
N ALA A 66 -21.77 -2.91 -23.93
CA ALA A 66 -21.29 -2.34 -25.17
C ALA A 66 -21.52 -3.32 -26.32
N PRO A 67 -21.96 -2.85 -27.50
CA PRO A 67 -21.90 -3.66 -28.72
C PRO A 67 -20.44 -4.05 -29.01
N ALA A 68 -20.13 -5.34 -28.96
CA ALA A 68 -18.79 -5.85 -29.25
C ALA A 68 -18.76 -6.52 -30.63
N ALA A 69 -17.66 -6.36 -31.36
CA ALA A 69 -17.48 -7.05 -32.64
C ALA A 69 -17.30 -8.57 -32.47
N THR A 70 -16.66 -8.98 -31.38
CA THR A 70 -16.40 -10.39 -31.03
C THR A 70 -16.84 -10.68 -29.58
N PRO A 71 -18.16 -10.64 -29.30
CA PRO A 71 -18.67 -10.88 -27.96
C PRO A 71 -18.36 -12.31 -27.53
N ARG A 72 -17.93 -12.49 -26.28
CA ARG A 72 -17.60 -13.80 -25.70
C ARG A 72 -18.00 -13.85 -24.24
N LEU A 73 -18.41 -15.02 -23.77
CA LEU A 73 -18.71 -15.26 -22.36
C LEU A 73 -17.45 -15.69 -21.59
N PHE A 74 -16.58 -16.48 -22.23
CA PHE A 74 -15.33 -16.94 -21.64
C PHE A 74 -14.20 -16.95 -22.67
N GLN A 75 -12.98 -17.00 -22.14
CA GLN A 75 -11.78 -17.38 -22.87
C GLN A 75 -10.94 -18.33 -22.01
N LEU A 76 -10.55 -19.47 -22.57
CA LEU A 76 -9.72 -20.48 -21.90
C LEU A 76 -8.38 -20.63 -22.63
N ALA A 77 -7.31 -20.84 -21.88
CA ALA A 77 -6.00 -21.19 -22.45
C ALA A 77 -5.52 -22.54 -21.93
N PHE A 78 -5.05 -23.37 -22.85
CA PHE A 78 -4.52 -24.70 -22.58
C PHE A 78 -3.07 -24.83 -23.06
N THR A 79 -2.24 -25.51 -22.28
CA THR A 79 -0.89 -25.91 -22.70
C THR A 79 -0.86 -27.42 -22.96
N PRO A 80 -0.24 -27.88 -24.07
CA PRO A 80 0.02 -29.29 -24.28
C PRO A 80 0.95 -29.85 -23.20
N ARG A 81 0.58 -30.98 -22.58
CA ARG A 81 1.40 -31.63 -21.53
C ARG A 81 2.79 -32.02 -22.00
N SER A 82 2.92 -32.40 -23.27
CA SER A 82 4.20 -32.76 -23.89
C SER A 82 5.10 -31.55 -24.13
N GLN A 83 4.56 -30.32 -24.08
CA GLN A 83 5.27 -29.08 -24.36
C GLN A 83 4.84 -27.99 -23.36
N PRO A 84 5.26 -28.09 -22.08
CA PRO A 84 4.83 -27.17 -21.02
C PRO A 84 5.23 -25.70 -21.24
N ASN A 85 6.15 -25.45 -22.18
CA ASN A 85 6.59 -24.11 -22.62
C ASN A 85 6.24 -23.83 -24.10
N GLY A 86 5.41 -24.67 -24.72
CA GLY A 86 4.99 -24.54 -26.12
C GLY A 86 3.90 -23.48 -26.32
N GLU A 87 3.43 -23.37 -27.56
CA GLU A 87 2.31 -22.49 -27.92
C GLU A 87 1.02 -22.95 -27.20
N ARG A 88 0.28 -21.98 -26.66
CA ARG A 88 -0.98 -22.25 -25.95
C ARG A 88 -2.15 -22.31 -26.93
N LEU A 89 -2.99 -23.33 -26.78
CA LEU A 89 -4.31 -23.37 -27.40
C LEU A 89 -5.24 -22.42 -26.65
N THR A 90 -5.65 -21.32 -27.30
CA THR A 90 -6.66 -20.40 -26.75
C THR A 90 -8.00 -20.61 -27.45
N VAL A 91 -9.09 -20.68 -26.69
CA VAL A 91 -10.46 -20.84 -27.19
C VAL A 91 -11.41 -19.86 -26.50
N THR A 92 -12.43 -19.40 -27.23
CA THR A 92 -13.48 -18.49 -26.76
C THR A 92 -14.86 -19.08 -26.99
N SER A 93 -15.87 -18.65 -26.23
CA SER A 93 -17.24 -19.20 -26.36
C SER A 93 -17.81 -19.14 -27.79
N GLY A 94 -17.46 -18.11 -28.56
CA GLY A 94 -17.89 -17.93 -29.95
C GLY A 94 -17.29 -18.94 -30.94
N GLU A 95 -16.17 -19.57 -30.59
CA GLU A 95 -15.46 -20.55 -31.44
C GLU A 95 -15.95 -22.00 -31.26
N ALA A 96 -16.95 -22.25 -30.39
CA ALA A 96 -17.45 -23.60 -30.15
C ALA A 96 -18.12 -24.21 -31.40
N ASP A 97 -17.85 -25.45 -31.75
CA ASP A 97 -18.47 -26.11 -32.91
C ASP A 97 -19.99 -26.25 -32.73
N THR A 98 -20.41 -26.53 -31.50
CA THR A 98 -21.82 -26.64 -31.09
C THR A 98 -22.10 -25.83 -29.84
N PHE A 99 -23.33 -25.30 -29.75
CA PHE A 99 -23.82 -24.53 -28.61
C PHE A 99 -25.28 -24.86 -28.32
N THR A 100 -25.58 -25.11 -27.04
CA THR A 100 -26.96 -25.26 -26.54
C THR A 100 -27.16 -24.35 -25.34
N GLY A 101 -28.21 -23.53 -25.36
CA GLY A 101 -28.61 -22.68 -24.26
C GLY A 101 -30.07 -22.94 -23.89
N THR A 102 -30.34 -23.15 -22.61
CA THR A 102 -31.70 -23.40 -22.07
C THR A 102 -31.89 -22.66 -20.76
N VAL A 103 -33.14 -22.37 -20.39
CA VAL A 103 -33.48 -21.93 -19.03
C VAL A 103 -34.37 -22.97 -18.35
N GLU A 104 -34.23 -23.09 -17.04
CA GLU A 104 -35.09 -23.93 -16.23
C GLU A 104 -35.38 -23.29 -14.88
N GLN A 105 -36.53 -23.62 -14.32
CA GLN A 105 -36.90 -23.25 -12.96
C GLN A 105 -36.16 -24.13 -11.97
N THR A 106 -35.60 -23.53 -10.93
CA THR A 106 -35.01 -24.23 -9.77
C THR A 106 -35.95 -24.12 -8.58
N GLU A 107 -35.62 -24.80 -7.48
CA GLU A 107 -36.39 -24.68 -6.23
C GLU A 107 -36.46 -23.24 -5.70
N THR A 108 -35.43 -22.43 -5.95
CA THR A 108 -35.26 -21.09 -5.36
C THR A 108 -35.24 -19.94 -6.37
N GLY A 109 -35.44 -20.22 -7.66
CA GLY A 109 -35.40 -19.22 -8.73
C GLY A 109 -35.30 -19.84 -10.12
N HIS A 110 -34.37 -19.33 -10.92
CA HIS A 110 -34.16 -19.78 -12.30
C HIS A 110 -32.67 -19.88 -12.63
N ARG A 111 -32.33 -20.79 -13.54
CA ARG A 111 -30.98 -20.87 -14.10
C ARG A 111 -30.98 -20.96 -15.62
N ALA A 112 -30.04 -20.27 -16.25
CA ALA A 112 -29.66 -20.49 -17.64
C ALA A 112 -28.47 -21.44 -17.69
N ARG A 113 -28.60 -22.52 -18.45
CA ARG A 113 -27.56 -23.52 -18.69
C ARG A 113 -27.07 -23.40 -20.12
N LEU A 114 -25.77 -23.15 -20.26
CA LEU A 114 -25.07 -22.95 -21.53
C LEU A 114 -24.02 -24.05 -21.70
N VAL A 115 -24.10 -24.80 -22.79
CA VAL A 115 -23.17 -25.89 -23.11
C VAL A 115 -22.51 -25.61 -24.45
N HIS A 116 -21.19 -25.62 -24.46
CA HIS A 116 -20.34 -25.40 -25.63
C HIS A 116 -19.47 -26.62 -25.85
N GLU A 117 -19.47 -27.19 -27.05
CA GLU A 117 -18.71 -28.42 -27.35
C GLU A 117 -17.96 -28.30 -28.68
N GLY A 118 -16.73 -28.84 -28.67
CA GLY A 118 -15.83 -28.83 -29.82
C GLY A 118 -15.15 -27.48 -30.01
N PHE A 119 -13.82 -27.45 -30.03
CA PHE A 119 -13.06 -26.22 -30.27
C PHE A 119 -11.79 -26.53 -31.03
N LYS A 120 -11.62 -25.95 -32.22
CA LYS A 120 -10.39 -26.09 -33.02
C LYS A 120 -9.97 -27.56 -33.20
N GLY A 121 -10.95 -28.46 -33.38
CA GLY A 121 -10.73 -29.90 -33.54
C GLY A 121 -10.45 -30.67 -32.25
N GLN A 122 -10.52 -30.05 -31.07
CA GLN A 122 -10.37 -30.70 -29.77
C GLN A 122 -11.73 -31.00 -29.14
N PRO A 123 -11.92 -32.17 -28.49
CA PRO A 123 -13.14 -32.51 -27.77
C PRO A 123 -13.17 -31.83 -26.40
N ILE A 124 -13.23 -30.51 -26.41
CA ILE A 124 -13.38 -29.65 -25.22
C ILE A 124 -14.86 -29.36 -25.06
N ARG A 125 -15.38 -29.55 -23.85
CA ARG A 125 -16.75 -29.19 -23.46
C ARG A 125 -16.71 -28.21 -22.30
N VAL A 126 -17.36 -27.08 -22.46
CA VAL A 126 -17.51 -26.03 -21.45
C VAL A 126 -18.99 -25.92 -21.09
N GLU A 127 -19.29 -25.90 -19.79
CA GLU A 127 -20.64 -25.65 -19.29
C GLU A 127 -20.62 -24.44 -18.37
N CYS A 128 -21.39 -23.42 -18.74
CA CYS A 128 -21.59 -22.21 -17.94
C CYS A 128 -23.03 -22.18 -17.41
N VAL A 129 -23.19 -21.80 -16.15
CA VAL A 129 -24.51 -21.66 -15.51
C VAL A 129 -24.63 -20.27 -14.92
N ALA A 130 -25.71 -19.57 -15.25
CA ALA A 130 -26.12 -18.31 -14.62
C ALA A 130 -27.39 -18.55 -13.81
N THR A 131 -27.37 -18.25 -12.51
CA THR A 131 -28.51 -18.47 -11.61
C THR A 131 -28.98 -17.15 -11.01
N VAL A 132 -30.29 -16.93 -11.01
CA VAL A 132 -30.96 -15.87 -10.26
C VAL A 132 -31.89 -16.50 -9.23
N THR A 133 -31.94 -15.94 -8.03
CA THR A 133 -32.78 -16.46 -6.94
C THR A 133 -33.66 -15.37 -6.38
N ALA A 134 -34.77 -15.77 -5.76
CA ALA A 134 -35.64 -14.87 -5.03
C ALA A 134 -34.98 -14.27 -3.78
N ALA A 135 -33.99 -14.96 -3.19
CA ALA A 135 -33.39 -14.56 -1.92
C ALA A 135 -32.46 -13.35 -2.04
N GLU A 136 -31.85 -13.15 -3.20
CA GLU A 136 -30.89 -12.07 -3.43
C GLU A 136 -30.92 -11.58 -4.88
N PRO A 137 -30.75 -10.27 -5.12
CA PRO A 137 -30.78 -9.72 -6.46
C PRO A 137 -29.41 -9.83 -7.16
N LEU A 138 -28.80 -11.02 -7.15
CA LEU A 138 -27.54 -11.32 -7.84
C LEU A 138 -27.77 -12.26 -9.03
N VAL A 139 -26.85 -12.20 -10.00
CA VAL A 139 -26.61 -13.30 -10.94
C VAL A 139 -25.37 -14.05 -10.48
N ARG A 140 -25.51 -15.36 -10.21
CA ARG A 140 -24.41 -16.26 -9.84
C ARG A 140 -23.92 -17.06 -11.03
N TRP A 141 -22.63 -16.97 -11.32
CA TRP A 141 -21.98 -17.66 -12.42
C TRP A 141 -21.12 -18.82 -11.94
N ARG A 142 -21.27 -19.97 -12.61
CA ARG A 142 -20.40 -21.14 -12.51
C ARG A 142 -19.92 -21.57 -13.89
N LEU A 143 -18.73 -22.16 -13.94
CA LEU A 143 -18.13 -22.73 -15.15
C LEU A 143 -17.50 -24.08 -14.82
N SER A 144 -17.67 -25.04 -15.72
CA SER A 144 -16.97 -26.32 -15.70
C SER A 144 -16.48 -26.69 -17.09
N VAL A 145 -15.36 -27.42 -17.16
CA VAL A 145 -14.70 -27.80 -18.41
C VAL A 145 -14.23 -29.25 -18.34
N THR A 146 -14.51 -30.00 -19.39
CA THR A 146 -13.87 -31.30 -19.65
C THR A 146 -13.08 -31.21 -20.94
N PHE A 147 -11.85 -31.73 -20.94
CA PHE A 147 -10.92 -31.63 -22.06
C PHE A 147 -9.97 -32.84 -22.12
N PRO A 148 -9.26 -33.07 -23.25
CA PRO A 148 -8.30 -34.16 -23.39
C PRO A 148 -7.21 -34.17 -22.31
N GLU A 149 -6.78 -35.36 -21.89
CA GLU A 149 -5.65 -35.53 -20.96
C GLU A 149 -4.32 -35.01 -21.51
N SER A 150 -4.19 -34.86 -22.84
CA SER A 150 -3.02 -34.26 -23.48
C SER A 150 -2.86 -32.77 -23.20
N LEU A 151 -3.86 -32.11 -22.63
CA LEU A 151 -3.87 -30.69 -22.30
C LEU A 151 -3.84 -30.45 -20.78
N MET A 152 -3.41 -29.24 -20.42
CA MET A 152 -3.54 -28.64 -19.09
C MET A 152 -4.25 -27.30 -19.24
N LEU A 153 -5.23 -27.03 -18.38
CA LEU A 153 -5.90 -25.73 -18.32
C LEU A 153 -5.06 -24.76 -17.49
N ASP A 154 -4.72 -23.61 -18.05
CA ASP A 154 -3.84 -22.61 -17.44
C ASP A 154 -4.54 -21.29 -17.08
N ASP A 155 -5.43 -20.82 -17.96
CA ASP A 155 -6.15 -19.55 -17.75
C ASP A 155 -7.64 -19.74 -17.99
N VAL A 156 -8.46 -19.11 -17.15
CA VAL A 156 -9.92 -19.10 -17.23
C VAL A 156 -10.40 -17.66 -17.13
N PHE A 157 -10.63 -16.98 -18.24
CA PHE A 157 -11.25 -15.66 -18.22
C PHE A 157 -12.78 -15.82 -18.27
N PHE A 158 -13.48 -15.56 -17.17
CA PHE A 158 -14.93 -15.77 -17.07
C PHE A 158 -15.55 -15.02 -15.89
N PRO A 159 -16.78 -14.49 -16.02
CA PRO A 159 -17.41 -14.10 -17.28
C PRO A 159 -16.69 -12.86 -17.86
N CYS A 160 -16.58 -12.79 -19.19
CA CYS A 160 -16.09 -11.61 -19.88
C CYS A 160 -17.25 -10.62 -20.08
N VAL A 161 -17.17 -9.41 -19.50
CA VAL A 161 -18.22 -8.39 -19.61
C VAL A 161 -17.67 -7.15 -20.29
N SER A 162 -18.17 -6.83 -21.48
CA SER A 162 -17.83 -5.60 -22.21
C SER A 162 -18.84 -4.50 -21.86
N LEU A 163 -18.44 -3.57 -21.00
CA LEU A 163 -19.26 -2.46 -20.51
C LEU A 163 -19.12 -1.23 -21.42
N ARG A 164 -20.18 -0.44 -21.56
CA ARG A 164 -20.18 0.84 -22.28
C ARG A 164 -19.24 1.83 -21.60
N ALA A 165 -18.40 2.50 -22.38
CA ALA A 165 -17.52 3.56 -21.91
C ALA A 165 -17.46 4.64 -23.01
N PRO A 166 -18.18 5.78 -22.88
CA PRO A 166 -18.92 6.21 -21.69
C PRO A 166 -20.16 5.36 -21.39
N LEU A 167 -20.51 5.20 -20.11
CA LEU A 167 -21.66 4.41 -19.66
C LEU A 167 -22.98 5.08 -20.07
N THR A 168 -23.09 6.38 -19.78
CA THR A 168 -24.22 7.23 -20.19
C THR A 168 -23.74 8.65 -20.52
N GLY A 169 -24.46 9.33 -21.41
CA GLY A 169 -24.23 10.76 -21.68
C GLY A 169 -22.78 11.08 -22.08
N THR A 170 -22.17 12.06 -21.42
CA THR A 170 -20.78 12.47 -21.65
C THR A 170 -19.74 11.57 -20.99
N GLY A 171 -20.15 10.74 -20.03
CA GLY A 171 -19.25 9.92 -19.20
C GLY A 171 -18.48 10.70 -18.13
N ALA A 172 -18.77 11.99 -17.90
CA ALA A 172 -17.99 12.82 -16.98
C ALA A 172 -17.88 12.24 -15.55
N ASP A 173 -18.93 11.55 -15.10
CA ASP A 173 -19.04 10.90 -13.78
C ASP A 173 -18.66 9.42 -13.81
N ASP A 174 -18.29 8.87 -14.98
CA ASP A 174 -17.91 7.47 -15.08
C ASP A 174 -16.65 7.20 -14.26
N ALA A 175 -16.69 6.15 -13.47
CA ALA A 175 -15.58 5.76 -12.61
C ALA A 175 -15.57 4.26 -12.34
N ALA A 176 -14.38 3.72 -12.08
CA ALA A 176 -14.22 2.33 -11.66
C ALA A 176 -13.31 2.22 -10.44
N VAL A 177 -13.60 1.22 -9.60
CA VAL A 177 -12.80 0.88 -8.41
C VAL A 177 -12.67 -0.64 -8.31
N LEU A 178 -11.47 -1.10 -7.99
CA LEU A 178 -11.16 -2.49 -7.64
C LEU A 178 -10.74 -2.51 -6.17
N GLY A 179 -10.97 -3.62 -5.48
CA GLY A 179 -10.55 -3.83 -4.08
C GLY A 179 -9.04 -3.96 -3.86
N LEU A 180 -8.24 -3.04 -4.39
CA LEU A 180 -6.78 -3.10 -4.41
C LEU A 180 -6.13 -2.60 -3.11
N THR A 181 -4.94 -3.12 -2.82
CA THR A 181 -4.06 -2.69 -1.71
C THR A 181 -3.45 -1.29 -1.95
N LYS A 182 -3.14 -0.98 -3.22
CA LYS A 182 -2.63 0.30 -3.72
C LYS A 182 -3.55 0.83 -4.83
N GLY A 183 -4.84 0.91 -4.51
CA GLY A 183 -5.92 1.24 -5.43
C GLY A 183 -6.25 2.72 -5.49
N GLY A 184 -7.26 3.04 -6.28
CA GLY A 184 -7.86 4.37 -6.32
C GLY A 184 -8.99 4.41 -7.33
N VAL A 185 -9.63 5.57 -7.44
CA VAL A 185 -10.73 5.77 -8.37
C VAL A 185 -10.18 6.01 -9.77
N VAL A 186 -10.50 5.11 -10.69
CA VAL A 186 -10.23 5.27 -12.12
C VAL A 186 -11.32 6.16 -12.70
N ARG A 187 -11.12 7.47 -12.69
CA ARG A 187 -12.06 8.44 -13.29
C ARG A 187 -12.02 8.37 -14.81
N ARG A 188 -13.20 8.54 -15.42
CA ARG A 188 -13.45 8.57 -16.86
C ARG A 188 -12.72 7.44 -17.62
N PRO A 189 -12.99 6.16 -17.32
CA PRO A 189 -12.31 5.04 -17.98
C PRO A 189 -12.37 5.09 -19.51
N TYR A 190 -13.39 5.75 -20.09
CA TYR A 190 -13.51 5.92 -21.55
C TYR A 190 -12.37 6.75 -22.18
N GLU A 191 -11.73 7.65 -21.42
CA GLU A 191 -10.60 8.49 -21.85
C GLU A 191 -9.26 7.73 -21.88
N GLN A 192 -9.22 6.55 -21.26
CA GLN A 192 -8.03 5.70 -21.29
C GLN A 192 -7.74 5.22 -22.71
N LYS A 193 -6.47 4.95 -22.98
CA LYS A 193 -6.08 4.35 -24.27
C LYS A 193 -6.50 2.89 -24.32
N ALA A 194 -6.99 2.44 -25.46
CA ALA A 194 -7.26 1.02 -25.68
C ALA A 194 -6.02 0.17 -25.33
N GLY A 195 -6.24 -0.91 -24.59
CA GLY A 195 -5.18 -1.78 -24.03
C GLY A 195 -4.70 -1.39 -22.64
N GLN A 196 -5.00 -0.18 -22.13
CA GLN A 196 -4.73 0.15 -20.73
C GLN A 196 -5.58 -0.72 -19.81
N ARG A 197 -4.96 -1.16 -18.70
CA ARG A 197 -5.56 -2.08 -17.75
C ARG A 197 -5.22 -1.73 -16.31
N VAL A 198 -6.15 -2.03 -15.42
CA VAL A 198 -5.95 -2.06 -13.97
C VAL A 198 -6.26 -3.47 -13.51
N THR A 199 -5.35 -4.07 -12.76
CA THR A 199 -5.43 -5.48 -12.36
C THR A 199 -5.17 -5.66 -10.87
N GLY A 200 -5.96 -6.51 -10.23
CA GLY A 200 -5.73 -6.96 -8.86
C GLY A 200 -5.60 -8.47 -8.80
N LYS A 201 -4.62 -9.00 -8.08
CA LYS A 201 -4.43 -10.45 -7.88
C LYS A 201 -4.60 -10.82 -6.40
N GLN A 202 -5.26 -11.93 -6.11
CA GLN A 202 -5.36 -12.51 -4.76
C GLN A 202 -4.87 -13.96 -4.76
N PRO A 203 -3.99 -14.39 -3.83
CA PRO A 203 -3.19 -13.54 -2.94
C PRO A 203 -2.35 -12.53 -3.72
N GLY A 204 -2.20 -11.32 -3.19
CA GLY A 204 -1.48 -10.23 -3.86
C GLY A 204 -2.14 -8.86 -3.67
N SER A 205 -2.08 -8.03 -4.71
CA SER A 205 -2.57 -6.65 -4.70
C SER A 205 -4.09 -6.48 -4.62
N LEU A 206 -4.89 -7.55 -4.60
CA LEU A 206 -6.33 -7.52 -4.40
C LEU A 206 -6.65 -7.86 -2.94
N ALA A 207 -6.90 -6.82 -2.15
CA ALA A 207 -7.22 -6.90 -0.74
C ALA A 207 -8.64 -7.43 -0.48
N ALA A 208 -9.59 -7.05 -1.34
CA ALA A 208 -10.99 -7.46 -1.30
C ALA A 208 -11.46 -7.94 -2.68
N GLN A 209 -12.23 -9.02 -2.73
CA GLN A 209 -12.58 -9.74 -3.96
C GLN A 209 -13.73 -9.11 -4.77
N PHE A 210 -13.71 -7.80 -4.98
CA PHE A 210 -14.73 -7.12 -5.79
C PHE A 210 -14.15 -6.02 -6.70
N ALA A 211 -14.96 -5.65 -7.70
CA ALA A 211 -14.76 -4.51 -8.57
C ALA A 211 -16.11 -3.90 -8.97
N CYS A 212 -16.08 -2.62 -9.34
CA CYS A 212 -17.26 -1.93 -9.86
C CYS A 212 -16.91 -0.91 -10.94
N TYR A 213 -17.90 -0.59 -11.76
CA TYR A 213 -17.88 0.49 -12.73
C TYR A 213 -19.22 1.21 -12.71
N TYR A 214 -19.23 2.53 -12.53
CA TYR A 214 -20.44 3.31 -12.29
C TYR A 214 -20.39 4.64 -13.01
N GLY A 215 -21.57 5.24 -13.22
CA GLY A 215 -21.73 6.61 -13.71
C GLY A 215 -22.79 7.33 -12.86
N GLU A 216 -23.34 8.43 -13.38
CA GLU A 216 -24.23 9.33 -12.61
C GLU A 216 -25.48 8.64 -12.03
N ARG A 217 -26.03 7.63 -12.70
CA ARG A 217 -27.36 7.08 -12.41
C ARG A 217 -27.34 5.67 -11.80
N ALA A 218 -26.38 4.84 -12.18
CA ALA A 218 -26.29 3.45 -11.77
C ALA A 218 -24.84 2.93 -11.90
N GLY A 219 -24.56 1.80 -11.26
CA GLY A 219 -23.29 1.09 -11.39
C GLY A 219 -23.44 -0.41 -11.58
N PHE A 220 -22.41 -1.01 -12.15
CA PHE A 220 -22.20 -2.44 -12.33
C PHE A 220 -21.24 -2.95 -11.27
N TYR A 221 -21.63 -4.05 -10.62
CA TYR A 221 -20.89 -4.73 -9.56
C TYR A 221 -20.50 -6.14 -9.99
N THR A 222 -19.29 -6.55 -9.62
CA THR A 222 -18.84 -7.94 -9.74
C THR A 222 -17.91 -8.34 -8.60
N ALA A 223 -18.03 -9.57 -8.13
CA ALA A 223 -17.19 -10.12 -7.06
C ALA A 223 -17.01 -11.62 -7.19
N THR A 224 -16.01 -12.17 -6.50
CA THR A 224 -15.91 -13.63 -6.30
C THR A 224 -16.26 -13.98 -4.87
N TYR A 225 -17.30 -14.80 -4.69
CA TYR A 225 -17.70 -15.30 -3.37
C TYR A 225 -16.91 -16.55 -3.03
N ASP A 226 -15.60 -16.38 -2.86
CA ASP A 226 -14.67 -17.44 -2.49
C ASP A 226 -14.22 -17.26 -1.04
N SER A 227 -14.80 -18.09 -0.17
CA SER A 227 -14.46 -18.15 1.26
C SER A 227 -13.14 -18.87 1.52
N ILE A 228 -12.59 -19.56 0.52
CA ILE A 228 -11.30 -20.22 0.65
C ILE A 228 -10.21 -19.23 0.25
N GLY A 229 -10.27 -18.51 -0.86
CA GLY A 229 -9.18 -17.59 -1.27
C GLY A 229 -8.18 -18.29 -2.19
N ARG A 230 -8.73 -18.97 -3.19
CA ARG A 230 -8.02 -19.58 -4.32
C ARG A 230 -7.35 -18.49 -5.16
N PRO A 231 -6.16 -18.75 -5.74
CA PRO A 231 -5.50 -17.79 -6.63
C PRO A 231 -6.41 -17.27 -7.75
N LYS A 232 -6.55 -15.94 -7.86
CA LYS A 232 -7.39 -15.29 -8.86
C LYS A 232 -6.89 -13.89 -9.19
N GLN A 233 -7.38 -13.35 -10.29
CA GLN A 233 -7.16 -11.96 -10.70
C GLN A 233 -8.47 -11.34 -11.20
N VAL A 234 -8.66 -10.05 -10.95
CA VAL A 234 -9.65 -9.21 -11.63
C VAL A 234 -8.92 -8.24 -12.55
N GLU A 235 -9.49 -7.98 -13.72
CA GLU A 235 -8.97 -7.01 -14.68
C GLU A 235 -10.09 -6.09 -15.15
N LEU A 236 -9.83 -4.79 -15.08
CA LEU A 236 -10.53 -3.76 -15.85
C LEU A 236 -9.61 -3.35 -17.00
N ARG A 237 -10.09 -3.46 -18.23
CA ARG A 237 -9.32 -3.14 -19.44
C ARG A 237 -10.11 -2.25 -20.38
N ARG A 238 -9.54 -1.13 -20.81
CA ARG A 238 -10.11 -0.35 -21.91
C ARG A 238 -9.92 -1.10 -23.23
N THR A 239 -11.00 -1.37 -23.96
CA THR A 239 -10.97 -1.95 -25.32
C THR A 239 -11.20 -0.88 -26.37
N ALA A 240 -11.46 -1.23 -27.63
CA ALA A 240 -11.93 -0.23 -28.61
C ALA A 240 -13.42 0.09 -28.39
N GLU A 241 -14.19 -0.93 -28.02
CA GLU A 241 -15.65 -0.94 -27.91
C GLU A 241 -16.17 -0.39 -26.57
N GLY A 242 -15.38 -0.50 -25.50
CA GLY A 242 -15.80 -0.07 -24.17
C GLY A 242 -14.75 -0.36 -23.09
N ALA A 243 -15.20 -0.69 -21.89
CA ALA A 243 -14.38 -1.16 -20.79
C ALA A 243 -14.74 -2.62 -20.45
N GLU A 244 -13.78 -3.52 -20.54
CA GLU A 244 -13.99 -4.94 -20.22
C GLU A 244 -13.64 -5.20 -18.76
N LEU A 245 -14.56 -5.84 -18.03
CA LEU A 245 -14.33 -6.32 -16.67
C LEU A 245 -14.48 -7.84 -16.65
N LEU A 246 -13.45 -8.53 -16.18
CA LEU A 246 -13.41 -9.99 -16.11
C LEU A 246 -12.63 -10.51 -14.90
N TRP A 247 -12.83 -11.79 -14.59
CA TRP A 247 -12.07 -12.53 -13.60
C TRP A 247 -11.23 -13.62 -14.27
N ASN A 248 -10.05 -13.88 -13.72
CA ASN A 248 -9.14 -14.97 -14.07
C ASN A 248 -8.77 -15.80 -12.83
N PRO A 249 -9.51 -16.87 -12.51
CA PRO A 249 -9.03 -17.90 -11.58
C PRO A 249 -7.72 -18.49 -12.11
N GLN A 250 -6.64 -18.35 -11.33
CA GLN A 250 -5.32 -18.82 -11.75
C GLN A 250 -5.20 -20.31 -11.46
N VAL A 251 -5.04 -21.11 -12.52
CA VAL A 251 -5.15 -22.58 -12.45
C VAL A 251 -3.99 -23.25 -13.15
N CYS A 252 -3.76 -24.52 -12.81
CA CYS A 252 -2.92 -25.43 -13.59
C CYS A 252 -3.48 -26.83 -13.41
N ASN A 253 -4.56 -27.11 -14.14
CA ASN A 253 -5.43 -28.24 -13.85
C ASN A 253 -5.45 -29.27 -14.98
N ALA A 254 -5.48 -30.53 -14.56
CA ALA A 254 -5.92 -31.63 -15.40
C ALA A 254 -7.44 -31.56 -15.62
N SER A 255 -7.94 -32.26 -16.63
CA SER A 255 -9.37 -32.49 -16.79
C SER A 255 -9.88 -33.45 -15.71
N PRO A 256 -11.11 -33.28 -15.19
CA PRO A 256 -12.02 -32.14 -15.39
C PRO A 256 -11.66 -30.93 -14.50
N PHE A 257 -12.16 -29.75 -14.86
CA PHE A 257 -12.09 -28.54 -14.04
C PHE A 257 -13.49 -27.98 -13.75
N ALA A 258 -13.72 -27.50 -12.53
CA ALA A 258 -14.93 -26.77 -12.17
C ALA A 258 -14.58 -25.60 -11.25
N LEU A 259 -15.23 -24.46 -11.48
CA LEU A 259 -15.08 -23.28 -10.63
C LEU A 259 -15.77 -23.50 -9.28
N GLU A 260 -14.98 -23.53 -8.22
CA GLU A 260 -15.45 -23.92 -6.88
C GLU A 260 -16.09 -22.78 -6.07
N PHE A 261 -16.07 -21.54 -6.57
CA PHE A 261 -16.80 -20.40 -6.00
C PHE A 261 -17.72 -19.75 -7.04
N ASP A 262 -18.71 -18.98 -6.56
CA ASP A 262 -19.54 -18.17 -7.45
C ASP A 262 -18.81 -16.90 -7.85
N ILE A 263 -18.91 -16.54 -9.13
CA ILE A 263 -18.69 -15.16 -9.55
C ILE A 263 -20.05 -14.48 -9.61
N VAL A 264 -20.23 -13.41 -8.86
CA VAL A 264 -21.51 -12.72 -8.74
C VAL A 264 -21.50 -11.41 -9.50
N GLN A 265 -22.65 -11.04 -10.04
CA GLN A 265 -22.86 -9.76 -10.70
C GLN A 265 -24.18 -9.14 -10.27
N THR A 266 -24.21 -7.81 -10.14
CA THR A 266 -25.47 -7.07 -10.03
C THR A 266 -25.33 -5.61 -10.50
N THR A 267 -26.42 -4.87 -10.47
CA THR A 267 -26.44 -3.41 -10.59
C THR A 267 -26.74 -2.76 -9.24
N PHE A 268 -26.29 -1.52 -9.07
CA PHE A 268 -26.53 -0.74 -7.85
C PHE A 268 -26.85 0.72 -8.20
N THR A 269 -27.49 1.39 -7.25
CA THR A 269 -27.85 2.81 -7.28
C THR A 269 -27.37 3.46 -5.98
N GLY A 270 -27.36 4.78 -5.89
CA GLY A 270 -26.95 5.48 -4.67
C GLY A 270 -27.78 5.07 -3.45
N ALA A 271 -27.15 5.09 -2.27
CA ALA A 271 -27.72 4.67 -1.00
C ALA A 271 -29.07 5.32 -0.65
N THR A 272 -29.32 6.54 -1.14
CA THR A 272 -30.60 7.25 -1.00
C THR A 272 -31.17 7.63 -2.35
N THR A 273 -32.50 7.67 -2.48
CA THR A 273 -33.18 8.10 -3.70
C THR A 273 -32.68 9.47 -4.17
N GLY A 274 -32.15 9.53 -5.39
CA GLY A 274 -31.61 10.75 -6.00
C GLY A 274 -30.13 11.03 -5.71
N ALA A 275 -29.45 10.22 -4.89
CA ALA A 275 -28.00 10.31 -4.73
C ALA A 275 -27.29 9.67 -5.93
N THR A 276 -26.20 10.30 -6.37
CA THR A 276 -25.26 9.73 -7.34
C THR A 276 -24.56 8.52 -6.71
N PRO A 277 -24.56 7.35 -7.36
CA PRO A 277 -23.87 6.19 -6.83
C PRO A 277 -22.35 6.40 -6.84
N ASP A 278 -21.67 5.79 -5.87
CA ASP A 278 -20.21 5.68 -5.86
C ASP A 278 -19.74 4.24 -5.54
N TRP A 279 -18.43 4.05 -5.42
CA TRP A 279 -17.87 2.73 -5.16
C TRP A 279 -18.26 2.14 -3.79
N ARG A 280 -18.71 2.96 -2.84
CA ARG A 280 -19.13 2.54 -1.50
C ARG A 280 -20.48 1.84 -1.54
N ASP A 281 -21.38 2.24 -2.43
CA ASP A 281 -22.63 1.50 -2.68
C ASP A 281 -22.34 0.08 -3.18
N ALA A 282 -21.35 -0.10 -4.07
CA ALA A 282 -20.88 -1.41 -4.49
C ALA A 282 -20.18 -2.18 -3.35
N ALA A 283 -19.40 -1.49 -2.53
CA ALA A 283 -18.74 -2.07 -1.37
C ALA A 283 -19.75 -2.55 -0.32
N ASP A 284 -20.88 -1.87 -0.14
CA ASP A 284 -21.97 -2.31 0.76
C ASP A 284 -22.61 -3.62 0.29
N VAL A 285 -22.79 -3.78 -1.03
CA VAL A 285 -23.23 -5.07 -1.63
C VAL A 285 -22.23 -6.17 -1.28
N TYR A 286 -20.92 -5.92 -1.44
CA TYR A 286 -19.89 -6.89 -1.09
C TYR A 286 -19.82 -7.20 0.40
N LYS A 287 -19.92 -6.16 1.24
CA LYS A 287 -19.82 -6.26 2.71
C LYS A 287 -20.87 -7.22 3.27
N THR A 288 -22.06 -7.28 2.66
CA THR A 288 -23.11 -8.24 3.05
C THR A 288 -22.64 -9.69 3.01
N TRP A 289 -21.90 -10.09 1.97
CA TRP A 289 -21.30 -11.43 1.89
C TRP A 289 -20.08 -11.56 2.80
N ALA A 290 -19.20 -10.54 2.81
CA ALA A 290 -17.95 -10.57 3.57
C ALA A 290 -18.19 -10.76 5.08
N LEU A 291 -19.23 -10.14 5.64
CA LEU A 291 -19.60 -10.27 7.05
C LEU A 291 -20.01 -11.69 7.46
N THR A 292 -20.34 -12.56 6.51
CA THR A 292 -20.66 -13.97 6.78
C THR A 292 -19.42 -14.88 6.76
N GLN A 293 -18.24 -14.33 6.47
CA GLN A 293 -17.01 -15.09 6.31
C GLN A 293 -16.22 -15.22 7.62
N PRO A 294 -15.38 -16.27 7.78
CA PRO A 294 -14.61 -16.50 9.01
C PRO A 294 -13.71 -15.34 9.42
N TRP A 295 -13.24 -14.53 8.47
CA TRP A 295 -12.38 -13.39 8.74
C TRP A 295 -13.10 -12.16 9.30
N CYS A 296 -14.43 -12.20 9.36
CA CYS A 296 -15.28 -11.20 10.01
C CYS A 296 -15.99 -11.77 11.26
N ALA A 297 -15.57 -12.92 11.77
CA ALA A 297 -16.26 -13.60 12.88
C ALA A 297 -16.22 -12.83 14.20
N PHE A 298 -15.17 -12.03 14.43
CA PHE A 298 -14.99 -11.21 15.63
C PHE A 298 -14.46 -9.84 15.24
N THR A 299 -15.08 -8.79 15.78
CA THR A 299 -14.53 -7.43 15.70
C THR A 299 -13.23 -7.33 16.50
N TYR A 300 -12.42 -6.32 16.21
CA TYR A 300 -11.08 -6.19 16.76
C TYR A 300 -11.06 -6.09 18.30
N ASP A 301 -12.04 -5.41 18.89
CA ASP A 301 -12.23 -5.29 20.35
C ASP A 301 -12.55 -6.64 21.01
N GLN A 302 -13.24 -7.54 20.32
CA GLN A 302 -13.68 -8.84 20.80
C GLN A 302 -12.59 -9.92 20.72
N ARG A 303 -11.52 -9.68 19.96
CA ARG A 303 -10.47 -10.68 19.74
C ARG A 303 -9.62 -10.95 20.98
N PRO A 304 -9.59 -12.18 21.53
CA PRO A 304 -8.82 -12.48 22.74
C PRO A 304 -7.33 -12.64 22.48
N ASP A 305 -6.94 -12.83 21.22
CA ASP A 305 -5.56 -13.04 20.81
C ASP A 305 -4.78 -11.73 20.66
N ILE A 306 -5.47 -10.58 20.64
CA ILE A 306 -4.89 -9.24 20.56
C ILE A 306 -4.51 -8.71 21.96
N PRO A 307 -3.26 -8.28 22.19
CA PRO A 307 -2.81 -7.71 23.46
C PRO A 307 -3.56 -6.45 23.87
N ALA A 308 -3.61 -6.18 25.18
CA ALA A 308 -4.30 -5.01 25.73
C ALA A 308 -3.70 -3.69 25.23
N TRP A 309 -2.39 -3.61 25.05
CA TRP A 309 -1.71 -2.40 24.57
C TRP A 309 -2.09 -2.05 23.11
N MET A 310 -2.34 -3.06 22.26
CA MET A 310 -2.87 -2.84 20.90
C MET A 310 -4.31 -2.31 20.94
N LYS A 311 -5.13 -2.79 21.87
CA LYS A 311 -6.50 -2.30 22.08
C LYS A 311 -6.55 -0.93 22.78
N ALA A 312 -5.44 -0.47 23.36
CA ALA A 312 -5.36 0.85 23.96
C ALA A 312 -5.28 1.98 22.92
N GLY A 313 -5.09 1.66 21.63
CA GLY A 313 -4.94 2.64 20.55
C GLY A 313 -3.51 3.19 20.52
N PRO A 314 -2.53 2.38 20.10
CA PRO A 314 -1.14 2.82 20.00
C PRO A 314 -0.97 3.85 18.87
N ALA A 315 0.13 4.59 18.94
CA ALA A 315 0.69 5.28 17.80
C ALA A 315 1.88 4.47 17.25
N MET A 316 2.41 4.88 16.09
CA MET A 316 3.56 4.26 15.47
C MET A 316 4.60 5.31 15.06
N ILE A 317 5.87 4.95 15.15
CA ILE A 317 7.00 5.69 14.59
C ILE A 317 8.00 4.75 13.92
N ARG A 318 8.71 5.25 12.92
CA ARG A 318 9.75 4.49 12.21
C ARG A 318 11.12 5.15 12.32
N PHE A 319 12.07 4.43 12.91
CA PHE A 319 13.48 4.78 12.93
C PHE A 319 14.24 3.99 11.85
N ASN A 320 14.97 4.69 10.98
CA ASN A 320 15.76 4.06 9.93
C ASN A 320 17.19 3.70 10.40
N ARG A 321 17.98 3.09 9.51
CA ARG A 321 19.34 2.63 9.80
C ARG A 321 20.26 3.72 10.34
N LYS A 322 20.07 4.98 9.92
CA LYS A 322 20.84 6.12 10.42
C LYS A 322 20.58 6.37 11.91
N TRP A 323 19.33 6.28 12.34
CA TRP A 323 18.98 6.35 13.77
C TRP A 323 19.53 5.14 14.53
N LEU A 324 19.46 3.94 13.94
CA LEU A 324 20.02 2.72 14.55
C LEU A 324 21.56 2.78 14.70
N ALA A 325 22.26 3.49 13.81
CA ALA A 325 23.71 3.69 13.93
C ALA A 325 24.09 4.52 15.17
N ASN A 326 23.15 5.32 15.70
CA ASN A 326 23.33 6.07 16.94
C ASN A 326 22.09 5.93 17.86
N PRO A 327 21.91 4.78 18.54
CA PRO A 327 20.71 4.49 19.34
C PRO A 327 20.42 5.53 20.44
N ALA A 328 21.43 6.27 20.92
CA ALA A 328 21.26 7.34 21.89
C ALA A 328 20.38 8.49 21.36
N THR A 329 20.36 8.73 20.05
CA THR A 329 19.46 9.72 19.43
C THR A 329 18.00 9.31 19.54
N ILE A 330 17.71 8.00 19.43
CA ILE A 330 16.36 7.44 19.62
C ILE A 330 15.93 7.61 21.07
N ASP A 331 16.78 7.25 22.04
CA ASP A 331 16.51 7.42 23.47
C ASP A 331 16.23 8.89 23.81
N ASN A 332 17.07 9.80 23.31
CA ASN A 332 16.89 11.24 23.50
C ASN A 332 15.58 11.76 22.91
N TRP A 333 15.21 11.33 21.70
CA TRP A 333 13.95 11.71 21.07
C TRP A 333 12.74 11.22 21.86
N LEU A 334 12.77 9.96 22.30
CA LEU A 334 11.71 9.37 23.13
C LEU A 334 11.58 10.08 24.48
N ALA A 335 12.69 10.32 25.16
CA ALA A 335 12.71 10.95 26.48
C ALA A 335 12.26 12.42 26.43
N LYS A 336 12.71 13.18 25.42
CA LYS A 336 12.49 14.64 25.38
C LYS A 336 11.22 15.05 24.64
N TYR A 337 10.85 14.35 23.57
CA TYR A 337 9.64 14.67 22.81
C TYR A 337 8.51 13.70 23.16
N TRP A 338 8.69 12.39 22.96
CA TRP A 338 7.58 11.45 23.10
C TRP A 338 6.97 11.46 24.50
N GLN A 339 7.80 11.36 25.53
CA GLN A 339 7.33 11.38 26.92
C GLN A 339 6.74 12.74 27.32
N ALA A 340 7.24 13.86 26.78
CA ALA A 340 6.68 15.18 27.06
C ALA A 340 5.26 15.35 26.51
N HIS A 341 4.96 14.72 25.37
CA HIS A 341 3.69 14.92 24.67
C HIS A 341 2.72 13.74 24.74
N PHE A 342 3.17 12.50 24.99
CA PHE A 342 2.40 11.27 24.80
C PHE A 342 2.79 10.12 25.76
N ALA A 343 3.28 10.42 26.98
CA ALA A 343 3.76 9.40 27.93
C ALA A 343 2.76 8.27 28.26
N ASP A 344 1.46 8.51 28.12
CA ASP A 344 0.35 7.59 28.38
C ASP A 344 -0.04 6.71 27.18
N VAL A 345 0.53 6.97 26.00
CA VAL A 345 0.18 6.29 24.75
C VAL A 345 1.22 5.21 24.41
N PRO A 346 0.80 3.95 24.21
CA PRO A 346 1.72 2.92 23.71
C PRO A 346 2.26 3.28 22.32
N LEU A 347 3.54 3.03 22.08
CA LEU A 347 4.21 3.41 20.83
C LEU A 347 4.82 2.21 20.13
N ILE A 348 4.38 1.91 18.92
CA ILE A 348 5.06 0.95 18.05
C ILE A 348 6.31 1.62 17.47
N THR A 349 7.49 1.06 17.71
CA THR A 349 8.76 1.52 17.14
C THR A 349 9.21 0.55 16.05
N ALA A 350 8.94 0.90 14.79
CA ALA A 350 9.46 0.17 13.64
C ALA A 350 10.93 0.53 13.42
N TYR A 351 11.77 -0.50 13.37
CA TYR A 351 13.20 -0.35 13.12
C TYR A 351 13.48 -0.82 11.69
N TRP A 352 13.91 0.09 10.82
CA TRP A 352 14.25 -0.18 9.43
C TRP A 352 15.75 -0.20 9.24
N GLY A 353 16.27 -1.19 8.51
CA GLY A 353 17.72 -1.35 8.33
C GLY A 353 18.41 -1.88 9.59
N TRP A 354 17.71 -2.74 10.34
CA TRP A 354 18.24 -3.47 11.50
C TRP A 354 19.07 -4.68 11.09
N GLU A 355 18.99 -5.07 9.83
CA GLU A 355 19.64 -6.24 9.25
C GLU A 355 21.17 -6.11 9.25
N LYS A 356 21.87 -7.23 9.41
CA LYS A 356 23.34 -7.34 9.40
C LYS A 356 24.01 -6.57 8.27
N ILE A 357 23.61 -6.85 7.02
CA ILE A 357 24.31 -6.37 5.83
C ILE A 357 23.82 -4.98 5.43
N GLU A 358 22.55 -4.88 5.05
CA GLU A 358 21.85 -3.64 4.70
C GLU A 358 20.33 -3.92 4.69
N SER A 359 19.52 -2.86 4.66
CA SER A 359 18.06 -2.92 4.58
C SER A 359 17.59 -3.88 3.49
N TRP A 360 16.74 -4.85 3.87
CA TRP A 360 16.17 -5.87 3.00
C TRP A 360 17.17 -6.85 2.33
N VAL A 361 18.41 -6.95 2.83
CA VAL A 361 19.34 -8.02 2.43
C VAL A 361 19.09 -9.24 3.31
N THR A 362 18.68 -10.34 2.67
CA THR A 362 18.14 -11.53 3.35
C THR A 362 18.93 -12.79 3.00
N PRO A 363 18.83 -13.87 3.78
CA PRO A 363 18.22 -13.96 5.10
C PRO A 363 19.24 -13.88 6.24
N ASP A 364 20.50 -13.57 5.93
CA ASP A 364 21.57 -13.48 6.93
C ASP A 364 21.43 -12.20 7.76
N TYR A 365 20.39 -12.15 8.59
CA TYR A 365 20.02 -10.98 9.38
C TYR A 365 20.87 -10.78 10.63
N PHE A 366 21.60 -11.81 11.08
CA PHE A 366 22.29 -11.84 12.38
C PHE A 366 23.82 -11.84 12.25
N PRO A 367 24.56 -11.15 13.14
CA PRO A 367 24.06 -10.31 14.23
C PRO A 367 23.33 -9.06 13.73
N LEU A 368 22.43 -8.52 14.55
CA LEU A 368 21.67 -7.31 14.19
C LEU A 368 22.59 -6.08 14.13
N PHE A 369 22.19 -5.08 13.33
CA PHE A 369 22.83 -3.78 13.28
C PHE A 369 22.25 -2.83 14.36
N PRO A 370 23.08 -1.99 15.02
CA PRO A 370 24.52 -1.81 14.82
C PRO A 370 25.38 -2.92 15.44
N SER A 371 24.85 -3.59 16.47
CA SER A 371 25.32 -4.86 17.01
C SER A 371 24.16 -5.54 17.72
N ASP A 372 24.27 -6.84 17.98
CA ASP A 372 23.24 -7.60 18.65
C ASP A 372 22.98 -7.07 20.08
N GLU A 373 24.05 -6.71 20.79
CA GLU A 373 24.01 -6.14 22.13
C GLU A 373 23.36 -4.76 22.13
N GLN A 374 23.74 -3.87 21.20
CA GLN A 374 23.18 -2.52 21.14
C GLN A 374 21.71 -2.52 20.72
N PHE A 375 21.32 -3.36 19.76
CA PHE A 375 19.92 -3.48 19.34
C PHE A 375 19.05 -4.04 20.48
N THR A 376 19.52 -5.09 21.15
CA THR A 376 18.80 -5.70 22.28
C THR A 376 18.68 -4.70 23.45
N ALA A 377 19.75 -3.95 23.74
CA ALA A 377 19.72 -2.89 24.75
C ALA A 377 18.77 -1.74 24.36
N LEU A 378 18.72 -1.36 23.08
CA LEU A 378 17.78 -0.37 22.57
C LEU A 378 16.33 -0.84 22.79
N VAL A 379 15.98 -2.05 22.38
CA VAL A 379 14.62 -2.61 22.56
C VAL A 379 14.24 -2.67 24.04
N ALA A 380 15.13 -3.17 24.89
CA ALA A 380 14.89 -3.23 26.34
C ALA A 380 14.72 -1.82 26.95
N ARG A 381 15.47 -0.83 26.45
CA ARG A 381 15.38 0.56 26.89
C ARG A 381 14.10 1.23 26.41
N THR A 382 13.74 1.11 25.14
CA THR A 382 12.53 1.75 24.60
C THR A 382 11.26 1.17 25.21
N ARG A 383 11.26 -0.11 25.60
CA ARG A 383 10.17 -0.72 26.38
C ARG A 383 9.87 0.03 27.69
N GLN A 384 10.87 0.66 28.32
CA GLN A 384 10.65 1.50 29.52
C GLN A 384 9.83 2.76 29.25
N PHE A 385 9.74 3.20 27.98
CA PHE A 385 8.89 4.30 27.54
C PHE A 385 7.52 3.84 27.03
N GLY A 386 7.16 2.56 27.21
CA GLY A 386 5.93 1.99 26.64
C GLY A 386 6.03 1.70 25.14
N CYS A 387 7.25 1.51 24.61
CA CYS A 387 7.45 1.17 23.21
C CYS A 387 7.38 -0.34 22.94
N HIS A 388 6.90 -0.70 21.76
CA HIS A 388 6.79 -2.07 21.25
C HIS A 388 7.57 -2.20 19.93
N ALA A 389 8.60 -3.05 19.92
CA ALA A 389 9.54 -3.15 18.81
C ALA A 389 8.98 -3.95 17.62
N PHE A 390 9.14 -3.40 16.40
CA PHE A 390 8.54 -3.92 15.17
C PHE A 390 9.53 -4.06 13.99
N PRO A 391 10.33 -5.14 13.92
CA PRO A 391 11.16 -5.50 12.76
C PRO A 391 10.35 -6.09 11.59
N TRP A 392 10.80 -5.80 10.36
CA TRP A 392 10.17 -6.24 9.11
C TRP A 392 11.11 -7.12 8.27
N PRO A 393 11.35 -8.38 8.64
CA PRO A 393 12.13 -9.31 7.82
C PRO A 393 11.41 -9.62 6.49
N SER A 394 12.16 -9.69 5.38
CA SER A 394 11.63 -9.90 4.01
C SER A 394 11.21 -11.35 3.71
N GLY A 395 10.27 -11.89 4.49
CA GLY A 395 9.49 -13.09 4.17
C GLY A 395 10.30 -14.26 3.62
N TYR A 396 9.83 -14.82 2.51
CA TYR A 396 10.43 -15.98 1.87
C TYR A 396 11.57 -15.66 0.90
N HIS A 397 12.09 -14.43 0.88
CA HIS A 397 13.15 -14.07 -0.07
C HIS A 397 14.52 -14.51 0.44
N TRP A 398 15.37 -14.92 -0.50
CA TRP A 398 16.77 -15.22 -0.26
C TRP A 398 17.61 -14.35 -1.20
N THR A 399 18.35 -13.39 -0.68
CA THR A 399 19.23 -12.56 -1.51
C THR A 399 20.43 -13.39 -1.96
N LEU A 400 20.53 -13.64 -3.27
CA LEU A 400 21.64 -14.37 -3.86
C LEU A 400 22.87 -13.47 -3.98
N THR A 401 22.66 -12.25 -4.44
CA THR A 401 23.70 -11.24 -4.61
C THR A 401 23.16 -9.85 -4.31
N PHE A 402 24.03 -8.94 -3.84
CA PHE A 402 23.67 -7.55 -3.55
C PHE A 402 24.81 -6.59 -3.91
N ASP A 403 24.44 -5.44 -4.46
CA ASP A 403 25.31 -4.31 -4.78
C ASP A 403 26.45 -4.69 -5.76
N LYS A 404 26.08 -4.75 -7.03
CA LYS A 404 26.98 -5.12 -8.14
C LYS A 404 28.01 -4.02 -8.38
N GLN A 405 29.28 -4.40 -8.32
CA GLN A 405 30.42 -3.53 -8.52
C GLN A 405 30.77 -3.40 -10.01
N SER A 406 31.59 -2.41 -10.35
CA SER A 406 32.00 -2.13 -11.73
C SER A 406 32.85 -3.24 -12.36
N ASP A 407 33.57 -4.01 -11.56
CA ASP A 407 34.35 -5.18 -11.99
C ASP A 407 33.50 -6.45 -12.17
N GLY A 408 32.20 -6.37 -11.91
CA GLY A 408 31.26 -7.48 -12.00
C GLY A 408 31.14 -8.33 -10.74
N SER A 409 31.92 -8.06 -9.69
CA SER A 409 31.75 -8.64 -8.37
C SER A 409 30.52 -8.07 -7.64
N PHE A 410 30.18 -8.65 -6.49
CA PHE A 410 29.09 -8.16 -5.65
C PHE A 410 29.64 -7.88 -4.25
N ARG A 411 29.14 -6.83 -3.59
CA ARG A 411 29.47 -6.53 -2.19
C ARG A 411 29.09 -7.68 -1.26
N TRP A 412 28.00 -8.37 -1.61
CA TRP A 412 27.53 -9.56 -0.92
C TRP A 412 27.10 -10.62 -1.94
N ASP A 413 27.54 -11.85 -1.73
CA ASP A 413 27.28 -13.00 -2.59
C ASP A 413 27.09 -14.26 -1.74
N ASP A 414 25.86 -14.73 -1.68
CA ASP A 414 25.43 -15.86 -0.85
C ASP A 414 25.07 -17.10 -1.67
N ARG A 415 25.41 -17.11 -2.97
CA ARG A 415 25.07 -18.20 -3.90
C ARG A 415 25.59 -19.55 -3.43
N LYS A 416 26.81 -19.59 -2.87
CA LYS A 416 27.41 -20.83 -2.36
C LYS A 416 26.57 -21.43 -1.23
N ARG A 417 26.25 -20.62 -0.20
CA ARG A 417 25.42 -21.08 0.93
C ARG A 417 24.04 -21.48 0.45
N PHE A 418 23.43 -20.67 -0.41
CA PHE A 418 22.15 -20.98 -1.04
C PHE A 418 22.16 -22.35 -1.73
N ASP A 419 23.18 -22.65 -2.54
CA ASP A 419 23.32 -23.91 -3.25
C ASP A 419 23.44 -25.11 -2.31
N GLU A 420 24.11 -24.92 -1.18
CA GLU A 420 24.34 -25.96 -0.17
C GLU A 420 23.08 -26.26 0.67
N ILE A 421 22.28 -25.25 1.03
CA ILE A 421 21.21 -25.42 2.04
C ILE A 421 19.80 -25.06 1.60
N ALA A 422 19.63 -24.15 0.63
CA ALA A 422 18.32 -23.53 0.35
C ALA A 422 17.78 -23.86 -1.05
N ARG A 423 18.65 -24.18 -2.03
CA ARG A 423 18.26 -24.42 -3.42
C ARG A 423 17.18 -25.49 -3.57
N ALA A 424 17.23 -26.56 -2.78
CA ALA A 424 16.24 -27.64 -2.82
C ALA A 424 14.84 -27.21 -2.36
N HIS A 425 14.75 -26.15 -1.56
CA HIS A 425 13.52 -25.61 -0.97
C HIS A 425 12.99 -24.40 -1.75
N ALA A 426 13.73 -23.94 -2.76
CA ALA A 426 13.40 -22.79 -3.58
C ALA A 426 12.27 -23.06 -4.57
N ILE A 427 11.52 -22.01 -4.92
CA ILE A 427 10.50 -22.07 -5.96
C ILE A 427 11.14 -22.44 -7.30
N THR A 428 10.52 -23.41 -7.96
CA THR A 428 10.85 -23.82 -9.33
C THR A 428 9.80 -23.28 -10.29
N THR A 429 10.23 -22.64 -11.37
CA THR A 429 9.36 -22.15 -12.44
C THR A 429 8.77 -23.31 -13.24
N ARG A 430 7.74 -23.03 -14.06
CA ARG A 430 7.16 -24.05 -14.95
C ARG A 430 8.19 -24.72 -15.87
N ALA A 431 9.25 -24.00 -16.23
CA ALA A 431 10.32 -24.51 -17.07
C ALA A 431 11.33 -25.40 -16.32
N GLY A 432 11.11 -25.67 -15.03
CA GLY A 432 12.04 -26.45 -14.20
C GLY A 432 13.27 -25.66 -13.75
N GLN A 433 13.25 -24.33 -13.89
CA GLN A 433 14.36 -23.45 -13.51
C GLN A 433 14.14 -22.85 -12.13
N LEU A 434 15.24 -22.48 -11.45
CA LEU A 434 15.17 -21.69 -10.23
C LEU A 434 14.45 -20.36 -10.51
N TYR A 435 13.50 -19.98 -9.66
CA TYR A 435 12.92 -18.65 -9.71
C TYR A 435 13.95 -17.61 -9.22
N THR A 436 14.24 -16.60 -10.04
CA THR A 436 15.07 -15.46 -9.67
C THR A 436 14.41 -14.13 -10.06
N ARG A 437 14.74 -13.07 -9.32
CA ARG A 437 14.32 -11.69 -9.57
C ARG A 437 15.48 -10.75 -9.29
N ALA A 438 15.54 -9.62 -9.99
CA ALA A 438 16.51 -8.54 -9.73
C ALA A 438 15.79 -7.25 -9.30
N PRO A 439 15.31 -7.15 -8.04
CA PRO A 439 14.71 -5.92 -7.54
C PRO A 439 15.69 -4.75 -7.54
N SER A 440 15.18 -3.53 -7.82
CA SER A 440 16.01 -2.33 -7.89
C SER A 440 16.75 -2.01 -6.58
N TRP A 441 16.13 -2.30 -5.42
CA TRP A 441 16.75 -2.07 -4.10
C TRP A 441 17.97 -2.97 -3.83
N LEU A 442 18.15 -4.06 -4.59
CA LEU A 442 19.36 -4.90 -4.50
C LEU A 442 20.55 -4.35 -5.30
N ARG A 443 20.42 -3.19 -5.95
CA ARG A 443 21.50 -2.47 -6.63
C ARG A 443 22.25 -3.34 -7.64
N GLY A 444 21.49 -3.96 -8.55
CA GLY A 444 22.02 -4.87 -9.57
C GLY A 444 22.24 -6.32 -9.10
N GLY A 445 21.89 -6.63 -7.85
CA GLY A 445 21.85 -7.98 -7.30
C GLY A 445 20.55 -8.74 -7.60
N GLU A 446 20.52 -10.02 -7.20
CA GLU A 446 19.43 -10.96 -7.45
C GLU A 446 18.94 -11.64 -6.17
N THR A 447 17.69 -12.11 -6.19
CA THR A 447 17.07 -12.88 -5.11
C THR A 447 16.28 -14.06 -5.68
N SER A 448 16.17 -15.12 -4.89
CA SER A 448 15.23 -16.22 -5.10
C SER A 448 14.14 -16.20 -4.03
N CYS A 449 13.11 -17.04 -4.18
CA CYS A 449 12.01 -17.15 -3.24
C CYS A 449 11.88 -18.61 -2.77
N MET A 450 11.88 -18.82 -1.46
CA MET A 450 11.69 -20.12 -0.83
C MET A 450 10.22 -20.53 -0.94
N CYS A 451 9.95 -21.81 -1.21
CA CYS A 451 8.59 -22.30 -1.34
C CYS A 451 7.99 -22.56 0.05
N PRO A 452 6.97 -21.83 0.50
CA PRO A 452 6.33 -22.11 1.79
C PRO A 452 5.50 -23.41 1.79
N GLY A 453 5.28 -24.00 0.61
CA GLY A 453 4.76 -25.36 0.49
C GLY A 453 5.77 -26.45 0.86
N ASP A 454 7.05 -26.09 1.02
CA ASP A 454 8.06 -26.94 1.65
C ASP A 454 8.07 -26.69 3.17
N PRO A 455 7.87 -27.71 4.02
CA PRO A 455 7.92 -27.56 5.48
C PRO A 455 9.23 -26.95 6.01
N TRP A 456 10.35 -27.13 5.30
CA TRP A 456 11.62 -26.52 5.66
C TRP A 456 11.52 -25.00 5.69
N THR A 457 10.86 -24.38 4.71
CA THR A 457 10.74 -22.91 4.60
C THR A 457 10.00 -22.34 5.80
N ILE A 458 8.90 -22.97 6.23
CA ILE A 458 8.13 -22.53 7.41
C ILE A 458 8.97 -22.68 8.69
N ALA A 459 9.69 -23.80 8.82
CA ALA A 459 10.55 -24.05 9.97
C ALA A 459 11.71 -23.05 10.05
N TRP A 460 12.37 -22.79 8.93
CA TRP A 460 13.44 -21.81 8.79
C TRP A 460 12.96 -20.40 9.16
N TRP A 461 11.81 -19.95 8.62
CA TRP A 461 11.24 -18.64 9.00
C TRP A 461 10.98 -18.55 10.51
N ASN A 462 10.32 -19.55 11.08
CA ASN A 462 9.95 -19.53 12.49
C ASN A 462 11.18 -19.58 13.41
N ASN A 463 12.07 -20.53 13.17
CA ASN A 463 13.14 -20.86 14.11
C ASN A 463 14.39 -20.00 13.94
N ASP A 464 14.69 -19.59 12.72
CA ASP A 464 15.96 -18.91 12.41
C ASP A 464 15.79 -17.40 12.27
N ILE A 465 14.55 -16.91 12.14
CA ILE A 465 14.25 -15.48 11.97
C ILE A 465 13.31 -14.98 13.08
N ALA A 466 12.08 -15.50 13.14
CA ALA A 466 11.04 -14.94 14.01
C ALA A 466 11.32 -15.17 15.50
N VAL A 467 11.66 -16.40 15.91
CA VAL A 467 11.99 -16.72 17.31
C VAL A 467 13.23 -15.95 17.80
N PRO A 468 14.33 -15.85 17.04
CA PRO A 468 15.48 -15.03 17.43
C PRO A 468 15.14 -13.54 17.60
N LEU A 469 14.25 -12.97 16.79
CA LEU A 469 13.75 -11.60 16.99
C LEU A 469 12.92 -11.48 18.28
N ALA A 470 12.01 -12.43 18.52
CA ALA A 470 11.22 -12.45 19.75
C ALA A 470 12.10 -12.56 21.01
N GLN A 471 13.16 -13.38 20.96
CA GLN A 471 14.13 -13.51 22.07
C GLN A 471 14.86 -12.20 22.41
N ARG A 472 14.91 -11.24 21.48
CA ARG A 472 15.50 -9.91 21.67
C ARG A 472 14.49 -8.84 22.07
N GLY A 473 13.25 -9.24 22.35
CA GLY A 473 12.19 -8.35 22.82
C GLY A 473 11.29 -7.79 21.72
N CYS A 474 11.40 -8.25 20.48
CA CYS A 474 10.51 -7.82 19.41
C CYS A 474 9.11 -8.44 19.56
N GLU A 475 8.10 -7.61 19.78
CA GLU A 475 6.72 -8.04 19.98
C GLU A 475 5.94 -8.11 18.67
N LEU A 476 6.27 -7.28 17.67
CA LEU A 476 5.64 -7.32 16.35
C LEU A 476 6.63 -7.82 15.32
N ILE A 477 6.28 -8.84 14.53
CA ILE A 477 7.16 -9.36 13.48
C ILE A 477 6.36 -9.50 12.18
N GLN A 478 6.73 -8.71 11.17
CA GLN A 478 6.08 -8.73 9.85
C GLN A 478 6.71 -9.78 8.94
N VAL A 479 5.88 -10.56 8.24
CA VAL A 479 6.31 -11.32 7.05
C VAL A 479 6.36 -10.35 5.85
N ASP A 480 7.41 -9.53 5.80
CA ASP A 480 7.54 -8.46 4.80
C ASP A 480 7.83 -9.01 3.39
N GLN A 481 7.56 -8.24 2.34
CA GLN A 481 7.74 -8.67 0.94
C GLN A 481 6.86 -9.86 0.49
N VAL A 482 5.82 -10.17 1.27
CA VAL A 482 4.77 -11.16 0.98
C VAL A 482 3.42 -10.44 0.85
N VAL A 483 3.35 -9.52 -0.12
CA VAL A 483 2.20 -8.66 -0.44
C VAL A 483 0.89 -9.44 -0.49
N GLY A 484 -0.08 -9.15 0.39
CA GLY A 484 -1.38 -9.80 0.41
C GLY A 484 -1.31 -11.32 0.61
N GLY A 485 -0.21 -11.84 1.18
CA GLY A 485 0.08 -13.27 1.29
C GLY A 485 0.64 -13.92 0.02
N ALA A 486 1.11 -13.13 -0.95
CA ALA A 486 1.54 -13.63 -2.26
C ALA A 486 3.01 -14.05 -2.33
N PHE A 487 3.23 -15.10 -3.11
CA PHE A 487 4.53 -15.55 -3.60
C PHE A 487 4.35 -16.17 -5.00
N PRO A 488 5.42 -16.35 -5.79
CA PRO A 488 5.32 -16.98 -7.11
C PRO A 488 4.76 -18.41 -7.04
N PRO A 489 3.99 -18.89 -8.05
CA PRO A 489 3.61 -20.30 -8.09
C PRO A 489 4.83 -21.22 -8.21
N CYS A 490 4.82 -22.34 -7.49
CA CYS A 490 5.88 -23.34 -7.53
C CYS A 490 5.48 -24.56 -8.35
N PHE A 491 6.39 -25.04 -9.20
CA PHE A 491 6.21 -26.22 -10.04
C PHE A 491 7.15 -27.38 -9.65
N ALA A 492 7.83 -27.28 -8.50
CA ALA A 492 8.64 -28.37 -7.98
C ALA A 492 7.75 -29.58 -7.66
N THR A 493 8.18 -30.77 -8.07
CA THR A 493 7.46 -32.03 -7.80
C THR A 493 7.89 -32.70 -6.50
N GLY A 494 8.98 -32.23 -5.88
CA GLY A 494 9.50 -32.74 -4.61
C GLY A 494 8.97 -32.01 -3.37
N HIS A 495 8.21 -30.92 -3.54
CA HIS A 495 7.61 -30.17 -2.43
C HIS A 495 6.23 -30.73 -2.06
N ALA A 496 5.73 -30.41 -0.87
CA ALA A 496 4.48 -30.97 -0.34
C ALA A 496 3.21 -30.28 -0.88
N HIS A 497 3.16 -30.03 -2.19
CA HIS A 497 2.01 -29.42 -2.87
C HIS A 497 1.91 -29.86 -4.34
N ALA A 498 0.76 -29.65 -4.96
CA ALA A 498 0.61 -29.86 -6.40
C ALA A 498 1.35 -28.77 -7.21
N PRO A 499 1.95 -29.09 -8.37
CA PRO A 499 2.61 -28.09 -9.21
C PRO A 499 1.65 -27.01 -9.74
N GLY A 500 2.11 -25.75 -9.71
CA GLY A 500 1.38 -24.59 -10.21
C GLY A 500 0.52 -23.88 -9.16
N PRO A 501 -0.24 -22.84 -9.57
CA PRO A 501 -1.12 -22.13 -8.66
C PRO A 501 -2.24 -23.03 -8.13
N GLY A 502 -2.60 -22.86 -6.86
CA GLY A 502 -3.69 -23.60 -6.24
C GLY A 502 -4.01 -23.12 -4.83
N PRO A 503 -5.09 -23.66 -4.20
CA PRO A 503 -5.50 -23.30 -2.84
C PRO A 503 -4.40 -23.55 -1.79
N TRP A 504 -3.50 -24.52 -2.06
CA TRP A 504 -2.34 -24.80 -1.22
C TRP A 504 -1.48 -23.56 -0.95
N MET A 505 -1.42 -22.59 -1.88
CA MET A 505 -0.61 -21.39 -1.70
C MET A 505 -1.09 -20.58 -0.50
N THR A 506 -2.40 -20.36 -0.45
CA THR A 506 -3.04 -19.59 0.60
C THR A 506 -3.11 -20.39 1.91
N ASP A 507 -3.22 -21.72 1.84
CA ASP A 507 -3.16 -22.60 3.02
C ASP A 507 -1.76 -22.65 3.63
N ALA A 508 -0.70 -22.68 2.81
CA ALA A 508 0.69 -22.60 3.26
C ALA A 508 0.96 -21.28 3.99
N PHE A 509 0.48 -20.15 3.46
CA PHE A 509 0.60 -18.86 4.14
C PHE A 509 -0.24 -18.79 5.42
N THR A 510 -1.45 -19.36 5.41
CA THR A 510 -2.29 -19.51 6.62
C THR A 510 -1.51 -20.24 7.72
N ARG A 511 -0.84 -21.34 7.37
CA ARG A 511 0.01 -22.12 8.29
C ARG A 511 1.22 -21.33 8.76
N GLN A 512 1.86 -20.56 7.90
CA GLN A 512 2.97 -19.69 8.28
C GLN A 512 2.55 -18.72 9.39
N LEU A 513 1.46 -17.97 9.21
CA LEU A 513 0.98 -17.00 10.19
C LEU A 513 0.65 -17.67 11.54
N GLN A 514 -0.03 -18.82 11.51
CA GLN A 514 -0.38 -19.57 12.73
C GLN A 514 0.86 -20.04 13.49
N THR A 515 1.78 -20.71 12.79
CA THR A 515 2.95 -21.31 13.43
C THR A 515 3.97 -20.27 13.88
N GLN A 516 4.10 -19.15 13.16
CA GLN A 516 4.87 -17.99 13.63
C GLN A 516 4.26 -17.42 14.91
N PHE A 517 2.95 -17.17 14.93
CA PHE A 517 2.27 -16.63 16.10
C PHE A 517 2.45 -17.53 17.33
N GLU A 518 2.24 -18.84 17.18
CA GLU A 518 2.46 -19.82 18.24
C GLU A 518 3.93 -19.87 18.70
N ALA A 519 4.89 -19.75 17.78
CA ALA A 519 6.31 -19.78 18.09
C ALA A 519 6.76 -18.53 18.85
N CYS A 520 6.37 -17.35 18.38
CA CYS A 520 6.71 -16.08 19.03
C CYS A 520 6.07 -15.97 20.41
N ARG A 521 4.79 -16.37 20.59
CA ARG A 521 4.09 -16.29 21.89
C ARG A 521 4.65 -17.19 22.98
N ARG A 522 5.42 -18.23 22.62
CA ARG A 522 6.17 -19.02 23.61
C ARG A 522 7.34 -18.23 24.22
N ILE A 523 7.79 -17.18 23.56
CA ILE A 523 8.92 -16.33 23.97
C ILE A 523 8.41 -14.98 24.48
N GLU A 524 7.60 -14.29 23.68
CA GLU A 524 7.01 -12.98 23.96
C GLU A 524 5.48 -13.10 23.99
N PRO A 525 4.83 -13.24 25.17
CA PRO A 525 3.42 -13.59 25.30
C PRO A 525 2.43 -12.66 24.58
N ASP A 526 2.80 -11.40 24.40
CA ASP A 526 2.03 -10.36 23.72
C ASP A 526 2.44 -10.18 22.24
N SER A 527 3.09 -11.19 21.65
CA SER A 527 3.48 -11.14 20.24
C SER A 527 2.30 -10.89 19.31
N VAL A 528 2.52 -10.05 18.31
CA VAL A 528 1.60 -9.74 17.21
C VAL A 528 2.26 -10.13 15.89
N VAL A 529 1.50 -10.77 15.02
CA VAL A 529 1.93 -11.14 13.67
C VAL A 529 1.19 -10.28 12.65
N CYS A 530 1.90 -9.90 11.58
CA CYS A 530 1.38 -9.22 10.40
C CYS A 530 2.19 -9.60 9.15
N PHE A 531 1.79 -9.12 7.99
CA PHE A 531 2.49 -9.29 6.71
C PHE A 531 2.33 -8.03 5.85
N GLU A 532 3.00 -7.95 4.70
CA GLU A 532 2.90 -6.78 3.83
C GLU A 532 1.56 -6.73 3.06
N GLU A 533 0.88 -5.58 3.08
CA GLU A 533 -0.39 -5.22 2.43
C GLU A 533 -1.61 -6.10 2.74
N PRO A 534 -2.83 -5.53 2.86
CA PRO A 534 -3.99 -6.27 3.33
C PRO A 534 -4.46 -7.37 2.38
N ASN A 535 -5.00 -8.43 2.98
CA ASN A 535 -5.85 -9.42 2.33
C ASN A 535 -6.90 -9.91 3.33
N GLU A 536 -8.17 -9.71 3.00
CA GLU A 536 -9.31 -9.96 3.88
C GLU A 536 -9.31 -11.34 4.54
N ARG A 537 -8.83 -12.38 3.84
CA ARG A 537 -8.81 -13.76 4.34
C ARG A 537 -8.07 -13.86 5.67
N PHE A 538 -7.09 -12.99 5.90
CA PHE A 538 -6.21 -13.06 7.06
C PHE A 538 -6.57 -12.10 8.19
N ASN A 539 -7.67 -11.32 8.10
CA ASN A 539 -8.01 -10.30 9.10
C ASN A 539 -8.05 -10.85 10.53
N HIS A 540 -8.66 -12.01 10.69
CA HIS A 540 -8.76 -12.73 11.97
C HIS A 540 -7.48 -13.43 12.45
N ARG A 541 -6.35 -13.27 11.75
CA ARG A 541 -5.06 -13.94 12.04
C ARG A 541 -3.93 -12.98 12.35
N VAL A 542 -4.06 -11.71 11.97
CA VAL A 542 -3.05 -10.68 12.18
C VAL A 542 -3.58 -9.58 13.08
N GLY A 543 -2.72 -8.86 13.79
CA GLY A 543 -3.15 -7.81 14.72
C GLY A 543 -3.11 -6.39 14.15
N ILE A 544 -2.35 -6.19 13.08
CA ILE A 544 -2.17 -4.89 12.43
C ILE A 544 -1.80 -5.13 10.97
N GLN A 545 -2.05 -4.16 10.09
CA GLN A 545 -1.73 -4.28 8.68
C GLN A 545 -1.21 -2.98 8.07
N ASP A 546 -0.07 -3.02 7.38
CA ASP A 546 0.34 -1.88 6.57
C ASP A 546 -0.60 -1.75 5.36
N TYR A 547 -1.11 -0.56 5.11
CA TYR A 547 -1.98 -0.23 3.99
C TYR A 547 -1.39 0.96 3.23
N ARG A 548 -1.59 0.96 1.91
CA ARG A 548 -0.91 1.86 0.98
C ARG A 548 -1.91 2.47 -0.01
N ASP A 549 -3.14 2.66 0.43
CA ASP A 549 -4.24 3.28 -0.31
C ASP A 549 -3.97 4.73 -0.72
N CYS A 550 -3.12 5.45 0.01
CA CYS A 550 -2.69 6.79 -0.34
C CYS A 550 -1.51 6.82 -1.35
N GLU A 551 -0.82 5.69 -1.58
CA GLU A 551 0.35 5.54 -2.47
C GLU A 551 -0.05 5.13 -3.91
N THR A 552 -1.03 5.83 -4.46
CA THR A 552 -1.55 5.63 -5.82
C THR A 552 -1.34 6.90 -6.66
N PRO A 553 -1.18 6.82 -7.99
CA PRO A 553 -1.28 8.02 -8.85
C PRO A 553 -2.72 8.50 -9.02
N LEU A 554 -3.73 7.71 -8.63
CA LEU A 554 -5.15 8.02 -8.75
C LEU A 554 -5.67 8.79 -7.53
N GLU A 555 -6.93 9.23 -7.60
CA GLU A 555 -7.70 9.64 -6.41
C GLU A 555 -7.74 8.45 -5.41
N PRO A 556 -7.24 8.60 -4.17
CA PRO A 556 -7.20 7.51 -3.19
C PRO A 556 -8.59 6.99 -2.82
N ALA A 557 -8.74 5.67 -2.72
CA ALA A 557 -9.95 5.01 -2.24
C ALA A 557 -9.60 3.96 -1.17
N SER A 558 -10.02 4.20 0.08
CA SER A 558 -9.73 3.33 1.23
C SER A 558 -10.72 2.16 1.29
N VAL A 559 -10.73 1.35 0.22
CA VAL A 559 -11.71 0.27 0.04
C VAL A 559 -11.62 -0.76 1.16
N PHE A 560 -10.41 -1.13 1.56
CA PHE A 560 -10.21 -2.12 2.61
C PHE A 560 -10.72 -1.63 3.97
N ASN A 561 -10.41 -0.39 4.36
CA ASN A 561 -10.91 0.17 5.63
C ASN A 561 -12.45 0.30 5.59
N TYR A 562 -13.04 0.76 4.48
CA TYR A 562 -14.50 0.85 4.38
C TYR A 562 -15.19 -0.50 4.65
N LEU A 563 -14.61 -1.58 4.12
CA LEU A 563 -15.10 -2.93 4.35
C LEU A 563 -14.79 -3.46 5.75
N TYR A 564 -13.59 -3.20 6.27
CA TYR A 564 -13.00 -4.01 7.34
C TYR A 564 -12.44 -3.25 8.55
N HIS A 565 -12.68 -1.94 8.67
CA HIS A 565 -12.15 -1.12 9.76
C HIS A 565 -12.46 -1.69 11.15
N GLU A 566 -13.67 -2.24 11.37
CA GLU A 566 -14.05 -2.83 12.66
C GLU A 566 -13.34 -4.17 12.99
N PHE A 567 -12.57 -4.74 12.05
CA PHE A 567 -11.95 -6.07 12.17
C PHE A 567 -10.43 -6.04 12.27
N LEU A 568 -9.76 -5.06 11.64
CA LEU A 568 -8.30 -4.99 11.58
C LEU A 568 -7.83 -3.54 11.42
N PRO A 569 -7.11 -2.98 12.40
CA PRO A 569 -6.51 -1.65 12.25
C PRO A 569 -5.41 -1.67 11.19
N THR A 570 -5.41 -0.63 10.38
CA THR A 570 -4.39 -0.40 9.36
C THR A 570 -3.50 0.79 9.71
N PHE A 571 -2.32 0.86 9.13
CA PHE A 571 -1.45 2.04 9.18
C PHE A 571 -0.84 2.31 7.81
N GLN A 572 -0.54 3.57 7.50
CA GLN A 572 0.10 3.91 6.25
C GLN A 572 1.54 3.37 6.27
N SER A 573 1.93 2.52 5.32
CA SER A 573 3.29 1.95 5.33
C SER A 573 4.37 3.03 5.18
N ASN A 574 4.18 4.00 4.28
CA ASN A 574 5.16 5.05 3.98
C ASN A 574 4.57 6.46 4.10
N PRO A 575 4.19 6.92 5.32
CA PRO A 575 3.96 8.33 5.57
C PRO A 575 5.15 9.18 5.12
N ARG A 576 4.85 10.42 4.74
CA ARG A 576 5.83 11.41 4.31
C ARG A 576 5.91 12.52 5.36
N ALA A 577 7.13 12.82 5.80
CA ALA A 577 7.41 13.95 6.69
C ALA A 577 6.77 15.24 6.15
N GLY A 578 6.02 15.96 6.99
CA GLY A 578 5.37 17.22 6.62
C GLY A 578 4.15 17.12 5.69
N ASP A 579 3.75 15.93 5.22
CA ASP A 579 2.60 15.78 4.31
C ASP A 579 1.26 15.73 5.08
N THR A 580 0.81 16.89 5.55
CA THR A 580 -0.40 17.04 6.39
C THR A 580 -1.69 16.58 5.70
N VAL A 581 -1.76 16.63 4.36
CA VAL A 581 -2.91 16.14 3.59
C VAL A 581 -2.94 14.61 3.60
N MET A 582 -1.79 13.95 3.43
CA MET A 582 -1.68 12.50 3.58
C MET A 582 -2.06 12.06 5.01
N LEU A 583 -1.55 12.76 6.02
CA LEU A 583 -1.87 12.46 7.42
C LEU A 583 -3.37 12.66 7.72
N ALA A 584 -3.98 13.74 7.22
CA ALA A 584 -5.42 13.97 7.33
C ALA A 584 -6.24 12.87 6.64
N TYR A 585 -5.79 12.39 5.47
CA TYR A 585 -6.41 11.25 4.79
C TYR A 585 -6.34 9.98 5.64
N CYS A 586 -5.17 9.64 6.16
CA CYS A 586 -5.00 8.45 7.00
C CYS A 586 -5.88 8.54 8.27
N LEU A 587 -5.90 9.70 8.91
CA LEU A 587 -6.71 9.98 10.09
C LEU A 587 -8.19 9.73 9.86
N VAL A 588 -8.78 10.35 8.82
CA VAL A 588 -10.23 10.22 8.61
C VAL A 588 -10.63 8.84 8.11
N ASN A 589 -9.71 8.08 7.52
CA ASN A 589 -9.95 6.66 7.18
C ASN A 589 -9.69 5.71 8.36
N GLY A 590 -9.44 6.24 9.56
CA GLY A 590 -9.27 5.46 10.78
C GLY A 590 -7.98 4.65 10.82
N GLN A 591 -6.96 5.05 10.04
CA GLN A 591 -5.64 4.44 10.16
C GLN A 591 -5.01 4.84 11.51
N MET A 592 -4.06 4.02 11.96
CA MET A 592 -3.24 4.29 13.14
C MET A 592 -2.33 5.51 12.90
N PRO A 593 -2.18 6.42 13.89
CA PRO A 593 -1.23 7.52 13.80
C PRO A 593 0.19 7.00 13.55
N HIS A 594 0.80 7.39 12.43
CA HIS A 594 2.16 6.97 12.07
C HIS A 594 3.07 8.17 11.79
N PHE A 595 4.02 8.41 12.70
CA PHE A 595 5.03 9.46 12.65
C PHE A 595 6.26 9.08 11.81
N VAL A 596 6.88 10.09 11.20
CA VAL A 596 8.25 10.03 10.66
C VAL A 596 9.13 10.95 11.51
N PRO A 597 10.16 10.45 12.22
CA PRO A 597 11.07 11.30 12.98
C PRO A 597 12.05 11.99 12.03
N HIS A 598 11.91 13.32 11.87
CA HIS A 598 12.73 14.14 10.96
C HIS A 598 13.21 15.47 11.56
N TRP A 599 12.97 15.71 12.84
CA TRP A 599 13.36 16.92 13.56
C TRP A 599 14.10 16.60 14.86
N GLN A 600 14.75 17.59 15.44
CA GLN A 600 15.37 17.51 16.76
C GLN A 600 14.34 17.84 17.85
N PRO A 601 14.28 17.11 18.97
CA PRO A 601 13.26 17.31 20.01
C PRO A 601 13.46 18.61 20.81
N GLU A 602 14.60 19.28 20.67
CA GLU A 602 14.92 20.54 21.33
C GLU A 602 15.07 21.65 20.29
N PRO A 603 14.69 22.90 20.62
CA PRO A 603 14.97 24.04 19.76
C PRO A 603 16.47 24.13 19.44
N GLY A 604 16.78 24.27 18.16
CA GLY A 604 18.16 24.26 17.69
C GLY A 604 18.31 24.97 16.35
N PRO A 605 19.55 25.31 15.97
CA PRO A 605 19.82 25.99 14.71
C PRO A 605 19.33 25.15 13.52
N ALA A 606 18.70 25.80 12.55
CA ALA A 606 18.25 25.22 11.28
C ALA A 606 19.42 24.60 10.50
N LEU A 607 20.60 25.20 10.67
CA LEU A 607 21.89 24.74 10.19
C LEU A 607 23.00 25.33 11.09
N ALA A 608 23.82 24.48 11.69
CA ALA A 608 25.01 24.88 12.43
C ALA A 608 26.20 23.99 12.06
N ASN A 609 27.34 24.62 11.77
CA ASN A 609 28.56 24.02 11.26
C ASN A 609 28.35 22.99 10.12
N GLY A 610 27.34 23.15 9.26
CA GLY A 610 27.05 22.16 8.23
C GLY A 610 26.80 20.73 8.76
N ASP A 611 26.67 20.52 10.07
CA ASP A 611 26.72 19.20 10.73
C ASP A 611 28.05 18.42 10.53
N PHE A 612 29.18 19.13 10.36
CA PHE A 612 30.48 18.51 10.11
C PHE A 612 31.11 17.81 11.32
N GLU A 613 30.66 18.11 12.54
CA GLU A 613 31.22 17.53 13.78
C GLU A 613 31.02 16.02 13.91
N THR A 614 30.07 15.45 13.17
CA THR A 614 29.77 14.01 13.19
C THR A 614 29.94 13.39 11.81
N PRO A 615 31.19 13.12 11.37
CA PRO A 615 31.43 12.47 10.09
C PRO A 615 30.89 11.03 10.06
N GLU A 616 30.30 10.65 8.94
CA GLU A 616 29.82 9.28 8.68
C GLU A 616 30.91 8.51 7.90
N GLY A 617 31.88 7.97 8.63
CA GLY A 617 33.02 7.28 8.04
C GLY A 617 34.04 8.22 7.39
N GLN A 618 34.80 7.73 6.41
CA GLN A 618 35.96 8.45 5.85
C GLN A 618 35.64 9.35 4.64
N GLN A 619 34.40 9.34 4.13
CA GLN A 619 34.04 10.04 2.88
C GLN A 619 32.70 10.79 2.93
N ALA A 620 32.02 10.82 4.08
CA ALA A 620 30.69 11.40 4.16
C ALA A 620 30.49 12.17 5.47
N PHE A 621 29.59 13.15 5.41
CA PHE A 621 29.04 13.85 6.54
C PHE A 621 27.54 13.59 6.60
N SER A 622 27.00 13.61 7.82
CA SER A 622 25.58 13.37 8.01
C SER A 622 24.74 14.39 7.23
N GLY A 623 23.81 13.89 6.40
CA GLY A 623 22.94 14.75 5.59
C GLY A 623 23.58 15.40 4.36
N TRP A 624 24.84 15.08 4.04
CA TRP A 624 25.51 15.51 2.81
C TRP A 624 25.57 14.38 1.78
N GLU A 625 24.96 14.61 0.62
CA GLU A 625 25.00 13.68 -0.50
C GLU A 625 26.15 14.04 -1.44
N ARG A 626 27.09 13.10 -1.66
CA ARG A 626 28.09 13.21 -2.73
C ARG A 626 27.48 12.72 -4.04
N LEU A 627 27.46 13.57 -5.07
CA LEU A 627 26.98 13.17 -6.38
C LEU A 627 28.04 12.32 -7.10
N ALA A 628 27.64 11.15 -7.59
CA ALA A 628 28.51 10.29 -8.41
C ALA A 628 28.71 10.82 -9.83
N GLY A 629 27.80 11.70 -10.30
CA GLY A 629 27.86 12.32 -11.61
C GLY A 629 26.58 13.08 -11.95
N TYR A 630 26.61 13.89 -13.00
CA TYR A 630 25.47 14.67 -13.50
C TYR A 630 25.53 14.80 -15.03
N GLN A 631 24.39 14.69 -15.70
CA GLN A 631 24.25 14.78 -17.17
C GLN A 631 25.27 13.91 -17.96
N GLY A 632 25.55 12.70 -17.46
CA GLY A 632 26.48 11.76 -18.11
C GLY A 632 27.97 11.99 -17.82
N ARG A 633 28.32 13.00 -17.01
CA ARG A 633 29.70 13.23 -16.52
C ARG A 633 29.88 12.60 -15.14
N ASN A 634 30.90 11.76 -14.96
CA ASN A 634 31.27 11.19 -13.67
C ASN A 634 32.02 12.22 -12.80
N TYR A 635 31.71 12.25 -11.52
CA TYR A 635 32.33 13.15 -10.54
C TYR A 635 33.32 12.35 -9.69
N LEU A 636 34.60 12.40 -10.07
CA LEU A 636 35.67 11.55 -9.50
C LEU A 636 36.41 12.20 -8.32
N GLY A 637 36.19 13.49 -8.09
CA GLY A 637 36.82 14.24 -7.01
C GLY A 637 36.42 13.74 -5.63
N LYS A 638 37.25 14.01 -4.62
CA LYS A 638 37.11 13.48 -3.26
C LYS A 638 36.53 14.53 -2.32
N ALA A 639 35.66 14.07 -1.42
CA ALA A 639 35.20 14.79 -0.24
C ALA A 639 35.48 13.91 0.98
N SER A 640 36.08 14.49 2.03
CA SER A 640 36.47 13.76 3.24
C SER A 640 36.51 14.67 4.46
N PRO A 641 36.25 14.15 5.67
CA PRO A 641 36.53 14.88 6.90
C PRO A 641 38.02 15.11 7.11
N ASP A 642 38.37 16.26 7.70
CA ASP A 642 39.73 16.63 8.08
C ASP A 642 39.74 17.14 9.52
N THR A 643 40.46 16.43 10.40
CA THR A 643 40.59 16.78 11.83
C THR A 643 41.79 17.68 12.10
N ASP A 644 42.72 17.80 11.15
CA ASP A 644 43.97 18.54 11.34
C ASP A 644 43.80 19.98 10.87
N GLU A 645 43.20 20.17 9.68
CA GLU A 645 42.91 21.49 9.13
C GLU A 645 41.43 21.84 9.36
N LYS A 646 41.17 22.78 10.26
CA LYS A 646 39.82 23.24 10.63
C LYS A 646 39.87 24.69 11.13
N HIS A 647 38.76 25.40 10.99
CA HIS A 647 38.58 26.74 11.52
C HIS A 647 37.96 26.67 12.93
N GLY A 648 36.84 25.95 13.05
CA GLY A 648 36.08 25.75 14.27
C GLY A 648 36.02 24.28 14.67
N GLY A 649 35.49 24.02 15.87
CA GLY A 649 35.12 22.67 16.28
C GLY A 649 36.20 21.59 16.17
N SER A 650 35.80 20.38 15.77
CA SER A 650 36.68 19.20 15.72
C SER A 650 36.99 18.68 14.32
N VAL A 651 36.16 19.02 13.32
CA VAL A 651 36.27 18.48 11.95
C VAL A 651 35.81 19.54 10.93
N SER A 652 36.52 19.65 9.80
CA SER A 652 36.07 20.39 8.62
C SER A 652 35.86 19.49 7.40
N LEU A 653 35.13 19.97 6.38
CA LEU A 653 34.99 19.28 5.09
C LEU A 653 36.15 19.64 4.16
N ARG A 654 36.94 18.65 3.75
CA ARG A 654 37.97 18.78 2.71
C ARG A 654 37.48 18.29 1.35
N LEU A 655 37.82 19.03 0.30
CA LEU A 655 37.55 18.71 -1.10
C LEU A 655 38.86 18.66 -1.87
N GLU A 656 39.05 17.62 -2.69
CA GLU A 656 40.29 17.41 -3.45
C GLU A 656 40.03 16.86 -4.85
N ASN A 657 40.54 17.59 -5.85
CA ASN A 657 40.56 17.23 -7.26
C ASN A 657 42.00 17.28 -7.78
N THR A 658 42.36 16.33 -8.64
CA THR A 658 43.74 16.22 -9.15
C THR A 658 43.87 16.49 -10.64
N ALA A 659 42.82 16.23 -11.43
CA ALA A 659 42.80 16.43 -12.88
C ALA A 659 41.90 17.61 -13.29
N ASP A 660 42.19 18.18 -14.46
CA ASP A 660 41.38 19.25 -15.10
C ASP A 660 39.92 18.87 -15.29
N SER A 661 39.63 17.58 -15.50
CA SER A 661 38.28 17.06 -15.68
C SER A 661 37.59 16.67 -14.38
N ASP A 662 38.29 16.63 -13.24
CA ASP A 662 37.72 16.19 -11.97
C ASP A 662 36.66 17.17 -11.47
N VAL A 663 35.60 16.60 -10.90
CA VAL A 663 34.54 17.32 -10.21
C VAL A 663 34.25 16.60 -8.92
N VAL A 664 34.09 17.36 -7.84
CA VAL A 664 33.43 16.91 -6.62
C VAL A 664 32.29 17.86 -6.30
N GLN A 665 31.14 17.28 -5.97
CA GLN A 665 30.02 18.03 -5.43
C GLN A 665 29.44 17.25 -4.25
N VAL A 666 29.31 17.95 -3.12
CA VAL A 666 28.47 17.51 -2.01
C VAL A 666 27.33 18.49 -1.82
N SER A 667 26.15 17.99 -1.46
CA SER A 667 24.99 18.85 -1.23
C SER A 667 24.17 18.46 -0.01
N GLN A 668 23.59 19.45 0.65
CA GLN A 668 22.67 19.29 1.77
C GLN A 668 21.41 20.15 1.53
N ASN A 669 20.25 19.66 1.97
CA ASN A 669 18.99 20.41 1.93
C ASN A 669 18.59 20.86 3.34
N VAL A 670 18.22 22.13 3.50
CA VAL A 670 17.61 22.69 4.72
C VAL A 670 16.14 22.96 4.42
N VAL A 671 15.24 22.26 5.11
CA VAL A 671 13.79 22.31 4.86
C VAL A 671 13.19 23.60 5.46
N VAL A 672 12.29 24.24 4.71
CA VAL A 672 11.49 25.39 5.20
C VAL A 672 10.52 24.91 6.27
N ARG A 673 10.53 25.57 7.43
CA ARG A 673 9.76 25.25 8.64
C ARG A 673 9.79 26.45 9.60
N PRO A 674 8.98 26.50 10.67
CA PRO A 674 9.08 27.59 11.63
C PRO A 674 10.55 27.83 12.06
N GLY A 675 11.01 29.08 12.00
CA GLY A 675 12.42 29.45 12.18
C GLY A 675 13.28 29.51 10.91
N PHE A 676 12.81 28.96 9.78
CA PHE A 676 13.34 29.16 8.43
C PHE A 676 12.17 29.21 7.42
N GLU A 677 11.64 30.41 7.17
CA GLU A 677 10.29 30.63 6.65
C GLU A 677 10.26 31.38 5.31
N VAL A 678 9.20 31.14 4.52
CA VAL A 678 8.92 31.89 3.28
C VAL A 678 8.70 33.37 3.59
N GLY A 679 9.23 34.25 2.74
CA GLY A 679 9.10 35.70 2.87
C GLY A 679 10.10 36.35 3.83
N HIS A 680 10.82 35.55 4.64
CA HIS A 680 11.84 36.05 5.56
C HIS A 680 13.20 36.17 4.86
N HIS A 681 14.08 37.01 5.43
CA HIS A 681 15.40 37.29 4.91
C HIS A 681 16.47 36.55 5.72
N TYR A 682 17.38 35.86 5.05
CA TYR A 682 18.39 35.02 5.68
C TYR A 682 19.78 35.29 5.13
N ARG A 683 20.77 35.04 5.98
CA ARG A 683 22.19 34.99 5.63
C ARG A 683 22.68 33.55 5.76
N LEU A 684 23.27 33.02 4.69
CA LEU A 684 24.08 31.81 4.77
C LEU A 684 25.54 32.24 4.78
N SER A 685 26.31 31.80 5.77
CA SER A 685 27.74 32.07 5.87
C SER A 685 28.55 30.79 6.04
N ALA A 686 29.80 30.80 5.55
CA ALA A 686 30.73 29.68 5.64
C ALA A 686 32.16 30.20 5.75
N TRP A 687 32.98 29.55 6.56
CA TRP A 687 34.43 29.72 6.49
C TRP A 687 34.99 28.81 5.40
N THR A 688 35.82 29.37 4.52
CA THR A 688 36.47 28.62 3.44
C THR A 688 37.97 28.84 3.46
N LYS A 689 38.73 27.81 3.07
CA LYS A 689 40.18 27.87 2.87
C LYS A 689 40.53 27.16 1.57
N ALA A 690 41.53 27.67 0.86
CA ALA A 690 42.10 26.98 -0.30
C ALA A 690 43.63 26.91 -0.18
N GLU A 691 44.18 25.73 -0.35
CA GLU A 691 45.63 25.53 -0.53
C GLU A 691 45.99 25.68 -2.01
N SER A 692 45.18 25.10 -2.89
CA SER A 692 45.32 25.23 -4.35
C SER A 692 43.96 25.30 -5.01
N MET A 693 43.87 26.07 -6.10
CA MET A 693 42.65 26.19 -6.89
C MET A 693 42.96 26.67 -8.30
N ALA A 694 42.75 25.81 -9.30
CA ALA A 694 43.07 26.12 -10.69
C ALA A 694 42.09 27.11 -11.35
N GLN A 695 40.85 27.17 -10.86
CA GLN A 695 39.80 28.06 -11.37
C GLN A 695 38.81 28.45 -10.26
N GLU A 696 38.03 29.50 -10.49
CA GLU A 696 37.05 29.97 -9.50
C GLU A 696 35.98 28.90 -9.20
N ASN A 697 35.89 28.53 -7.93
CA ASN A 697 34.87 27.63 -7.40
C ASN A 697 34.06 28.34 -6.32
N ALA A 698 32.87 27.83 -5.99
CA ALA A 698 32.01 28.43 -4.97
C ALA A 698 31.07 27.41 -4.32
N ILE A 699 30.55 27.79 -3.15
CA ILE A 699 29.38 27.16 -2.54
C ILE A 699 28.14 27.76 -3.22
N GLY A 700 27.42 26.96 -4.00
CA GLY A 700 26.15 27.34 -4.61
C GLY A 700 24.99 27.17 -3.64
N VAL A 701 24.06 28.11 -3.66
CA VAL A 701 22.87 28.10 -2.81
C VAL A 701 21.65 28.40 -3.67
N ALA A 702 20.62 27.56 -3.58
CA ALA A 702 19.39 27.78 -4.33
C ALA A 702 18.17 27.25 -3.56
N THR A 703 17.05 27.95 -3.70
CA THR A 703 15.75 27.57 -3.13
C THR A 703 14.92 26.81 -4.16
N PHE A 704 14.16 25.82 -3.70
CA PHE A 704 13.45 24.91 -4.58
C PHE A 704 12.00 24.62 -4.12
N THR A 705 11.15 24.37 -5.10
CA THR A 705 9.84 23.73 -4.94
C THR A 705 10.00 22.22 -4.64
N PRO A 706 8.93 21.51 -4.23
CA PRO A 706 8.98 20.07 -3.99
C PRO A 706 9.42 19.23 -5.20
N ASP A 707 9.12 19.69 -6.41
CA ASP A 707 9.52 19.06 -7.67
C ASP A 707 10.91 19.50 -8.15
N THR A 708 11.74 20.06 -7.26
CA THR A 708 13.12 20.47 -7.51
C THR A 708 13.27 21.54 -8.60
N LYS A 709 12.24 22.36 -8.82
CA LYS A 709 12.35 23.57 -9.65
C LYS A 709 12.86 24.72 -8.80
N SER A 710 13.82 25.47 -9.33
CA SER A 710 14.35 26.65 -8.64
C SER A 710 13.25 27.70 -8.48
N THR A 711 13.12 28.25 -7.28
CA THR A 711 12.22 29.37 -6.95
C THR A 711 12.91 30.73 -7.10
N GLY A 712 14.17 30.76 -7.55
CA GLY A 712 14.91 31.99 -7.86
C GLY A 712 15.59 32.67 -6.67
N GLY A 713 15.42 32.17 -5.44
CA GLY A 713 16.17 32.65 -4.26
C GLY A 713 17.47 31.87 -4.08
N GLY A 714 18.54 32.55 -3.65
CA GLY A 714 19.86 31.94 -3.42
C GLY A 714 21.02 32.80 -3.95
N GLY A 715 22.20 32.21 -4.08
CA GLY A 715 23.43 32.92 -4.44
C GLY A 715 24.65 32.00 -4.48
N ARG A 716 25.84 32.61 -4.42
CA ARG A 716 27.12 31.90 -4.40
C ARG A 716 28.05 32.50 -3.35
N ILE A 717 28.69 31.66 -2.55
CA ILE A 717 29.79 32.05 -1.66
C ILE A 717 31.10 31.60 -2.34
N PRO A 718 31.93 32.52 -2.87
CA PRO A 718 33.22 32.15 -3.46
C PRO A 718 34.15 31.49 -2.44
N PHE A 719 34.97 30.55 -2.89
CA PHE A 719 36.06 30.05 -2.04
C PHE A 719 37.15 31.11 -1.85
N ALA A 720 37.85 31.03 -0.72
CA ALA A 720 39.06 31.79 -0.44
C ALA A 720 40.10 31.67 -1.57
N ALA A 721 40.83 32.75 -1.82
CA ALA A 721 41.99 32.70 -2.71
C ALA A 721 43.08 31.77 -2.12
N PRO A 722 43.78 30.97 -2.97
CA PRO A 722 44.86 30.10 -2.49
C PRO A 722 45.88 30.84 -1.63
N GLY A 723 46.14 30.32 -0.43
CA GLY A 723 47.10 30.90 0.53
C GLY A 723 46.57 32.05 1.39
N ALA A 724 45.30 32.48 1.24
CA ALA A 724 44.70 33.53 2.08
C ALA A 724 44.37 33.08 3.52
N GLY A 725 44.50 31.78 3.83
CA GLY A 725 44.03 31.18 5.08
C GLY A 725 42.51 30.96 5.08
N TRP A 726 41.93 30.85 6.27
CA TRP A 726 40.49 30.76 6.44
C TRP A 726 39.84 32.14 6.28
N THR A 727 38.83 32.25 5.42
CA THR A 727 38.07 33.48 5.20
C THR A 727 36.57 33.22 5.28
N LEU A 728 35.84 34.11 5.95
CA LEU A 728 34.38 34.07 6.01
C LEU A 728 33.79 34.64 4.72
N GLY A 729 32.96 33.84 4.05
CA GLY A 729 32.10 34.28 2.96
C GLY A 729 30.63 34.16 3.36
N ALA A 730 29.78 35.05 2.83
CA ALA A 730 28.34 35.02 3.10
C ALA A 730 27.52 35.48 1.91
N ILE A 731 26.27 35.02 1.85
CA ILE A 731 25.24 35.55 0.98
C ILE A 731 23.98 35.85 1.79
N GLU A 732 23.23 36.85 1.36
CA GLU A 732 21.91 37.16 1.88
C GLU A 732 20.86 36.90 0.80
N PHE A 733 19.71 36.36 1.19
CA PHE A 733 18.61 36.05 0.28
C PHE A 733 17.28 36.05 1.02
N THR A 734 16.20 36.39 0.31
CA THR A 734 14.84 36.20 0.79
C THR A 734 14.31 34.87 0.30
N VAL A 735 13.63 34.11 1.15
CA VAL A 735 12.99 32.84 0.76
C VAL A 735 11.74 33.14 -0.08
N PRO A 736 11.71 32.78 -1.37
CA PRO A 736 10.55 33.09 -2.22
C PRO A 736 9.31 32.26 -1.86
N GLU A 737 8.14 32.71 -2.34
CA GLU A 737 6.91 31.93 -2.24
C GLU A 737 7.02 30.59 -2.98
N GLY A 738 6.41 29.54 -2.42
CA GLY A 738 6.46 28.18 -2.97
C GLY A 738 7.75 27.41 -2.70
N THR A 739 8.74 28.02 -2.02
CA THR A 739 9.95 27.30 -1.56
C THR A 739 9.60 26.30 -0.46
N THR A 740 10.17 25.10 -0.56
CA THR A 740 10.05 24.04 0.46
C THR A 740 11.38 23.61 1.05
N PHE A 741 12.48 23.88 0.37
CA PHE A 741 13.82 23.71 0.94
C PHE A 741 14.85 24.62 0.25
N LEU A 742 15.92 24.91 0.99
CA LEU A 742 17.17 25.46 0.50
C LEU A 742 18.12 24.31 0.20
N ARG A 743 18.79 24.32 -0.95
CA ARG A 743 19.88 23.39 -1.25
C ARG A 743 21.20 24.14 -1.25
N ILE A 744 22.16 23.60 -0.51
CA ILE A 744 23.54 24.06 -0.44
C ILE A 744 24.38 23.06 -1.22
N MET A 745 25.19 23.54 -2.16
CA MET A 745 25.99 22.73 -3.08
C MET A 745 27.44 23.21 -2.99
N ILE A 746 28.28 22.43 -2.35
CA ILE A 746 29.71 22.71 -2.31
C ILE A 746 30.33 22.01 -3.51
N HIS A 747 30.69 22.81 -4.52
CA HIS A 747 31.09 22.33 -5.83
C HIS A 747 32.50 22.80 -6.17
N VAL A 748 33.36 21.84 -6.56
CA VAL A 748 34.74 22.10 -6.99
C VAL A 748 35.01 21.36 -8.29
N GLU A 749 35.42 22.10 -9.32
CA GLU A 749 35.84 21.58 -10.63
C GLU A 749 37.31 21.97 -10.92
N GLY A 750 38.03 21.06 -11.55
CA GLY A 750 39.45 21.20 -11.86
C GLY A 750 40.36 21.00 -10.63
N PRO A 751 41.70 21.01 -10.80
CA PRO A 751 42.65 20.75 -9.72
C PRO A 751 42.48 21.76 -8.59
N ALA A 752 42.20 21.25 -7.39
CA ALA A 752 41.96 22.06 -6.22
C ALA A 752 42.09 21.24 -4.94
N LYS A 753 42.50 21.92 -3.87
CA LYS A 753 42.48 21.41 -2.50
C LYS A 753 41.96 22.51 -1.58
N ALA A 754 40.74 22.33 -1.09
CA ALA A 754 40.00 23.35 -0.37
C ALA A 754 39.22 22.75 0.81
N TRP A 755 38.88 23.61 1.77
CA TRP A 755 38.09 23.25 2.95
C TRP A 755 36.92 24.20 3.16
N VAL A 756 35.85 23.66 3.74
CA VAL A 756 34.68 24.39 4.21
C VAL A 756 34.43 24.02 5.67
N ASP A 757 34.13 25.02 6.49
CA ASP A 757 33.85 24.87 7.90
C ASP A 757 32.87 25.95 8.37
N ASP A 758 32.31 25.80 9.56
CA ASP A 758 31.40 26.72 10.24
C ASP A 758 30.28 27.25 9.31
N LEU A 759 29.63 26.35 8.58
CA LEU A 759 28.49 26.68 7.70
C LEU A 759 27.22 26.92 8.53
N VAL A 760 26.70 28.15 8.51
CA VAL A 760 25.60 28.59 9.39
C VAL A 760 24.51 29.33 8.61
N LEU A 761 23.25 29.07 8.99
CA LEU A 761 22.08 29.81 8.51
C LEU A 761 21.55 30.74 9.61
N GLU A 762 21.46 32.03 9.28
CA GLU A 762 21.02 33.09 10.19
C GLU A 762 19.84 33.85 9.59
N GLU A 763 18.88 34.24 10.41
CA GLU A 763 17.83 35.19 10.03
C GLU A 763 18.37 36.62 10.13
N VAL A 764 18.17 37.40 9.07
CA VAL A 764 18.44 38.84 9.04
C VAL A 764 17.15 39.56 9.44
N ARG A 765 17.14 40.12 10.64
CA ARG A 765 15.99 40.81 11.22
C ARG A 765 15.78 42.17 10.57
N THR A 766 14.58 42.73 10.77
CA THR A 766 14.19 44.03 10.21
C THR A 766 15.06 45.19 10.68
N ASP A 767 15.76 45.06 11.81
CA ASP A 767 16.72 46.04 12.33
C ASP A 767 18.14 45.86 11.79
N GLY A 768 18.35 44.90 10.87
CA GLY A 768 19.64 44.55 10.28
C GLY A 768 20.51 43.66 11.17
N THR A 769 20.04 43.28 12.37
CA THR A 769 20.76 42.31 13.20
C THR A 769 20.57 40.90 12.65
N VAL A 770 21.58 40.06 12.88
CA VAL A 770 21.58 38.65 12.48
C VAL A 770 21.51 37.77 13.71
N ALA A 771 20.71 36.73 13.64
CA ALA A 771 20.60 35.71 14.68
C ALA A 771 20.51 34.34 14.04
N LEU A 772 20.98 33.30 14.72
CA LEU A 772 20.81 31.92 14.24
C LEU A 772 19.34 31.67 13.92
N ALA A 773 19.08 31.10 12.74
CA ALA A 773 17.76 30.60 12.40
C ALA A 773 17.46 29.42 13.34
N ILE A 774 16.60 29.59 14.34
CA ILE A 774 16.29 28.55 15.32
C ILE A 774 15.00 27.85 14.94
N THR A 775 15.10 26.57 14.64
CA THR A 775 13.95 25.69 14.45
C THR A 775 13.42 25.23 15.82
N PRO A 776 12.09 25.15 16.01
CA PRO A 776 11.51 24.68 17.26
C PRO A 776 11.72 23.17 17.44
N GLY A 777 11.60 22.69 18.67
CA GLY A 777 11.67 21.26 19.01
C GLY A 777 10.45 20.42 18.58
N ILE A 778 9.60 20.97 17.69
CA ILE A 778 8.37 20.35 17.21
C ILE A 778 8.28 20.44 15.67
N PRO A 779 7.72 19.42 14.99
CA PRO A 779 7.60 19.42 13.54
C PRO A 779 6.39 20.25 13.06
N PRO A 780 6.36 20.67 11.78
CA PRO A 780 5.22 21.42 11.20
C PRO A 780 3.87 20.71 11.34
N GLU A 781 3.85 19.39 11.31
CA GLU A 781 2.66 18.55 11.46
C GLU A 781 2.27 18.24 12.93
N HIS A 782 2.98 18.79 13.92
CA HIS A 782 2.77 18.48 15.34
C HIS A 782 1.32 18.66 15.78
N ARG A 783 0.70 19.79 15.41
CA ARG A 783 -0.66 20.13 15.82
C ARG A 783 -1.68 19.11 15.31
N LEU A 784 -1.55 18.67 14.05
CA LEU A 784 -2.40 17.64 13.47
C LEU A 784 -2.20 16.30 14.20
N MET A 785 -0.95 15.89 14.36
CA MET A 785 -0.60 14.60 14.95
C MET A 785 -0.95 14.50 16.43
N GLU A 786 -0.78 15.57 17.21
CA GLU A 786 -1.19 15.62 18.61
C GLU A 786 -2.69 15.39 18.75
N GLN A 787 -3.51 16.11 17.99
CA GLN A 787 -4.95 15.91 17.97
C GLN A 787 -5.34 14.50 17.50
N TRP A 788 -4.66 13.96 16.49
CA TRP A 788 -4.91 12.60 16.00
C TRP A 788 -4.62 11.56 17.07
N ILE A 789 -3.42 11.58 17.67
CA ILE A 789 -3.03 10.60 18.70
C ILE A 789 -3.95 10.68 19.90
N ARG A 790 -4.20 11.89 20.42
CA ARG A 790 -5.04 12.08 21.61
C ARG A 790 -6.46 11.55 21.38
N ARG A 791 -7.03 11.77 20.19
CA ARG A 791 -8.36 11.22 19.86
C ARG A 791 -8.33 9.72 19.60
N PHE A 792 -7.36 9.22 18.84
CA PHE A 792 -7.26 7.80 18.51
C PHE A 792 -7.09 6.93 19.76
N HIS A 793 -6.35 7.43 20.75
CA HIS A 793 -6.18 6.79 22.06
C HIS A 793 -7.39 7.03 23.00
N GLY A 794 -7.95 8.24 22.96
CA GLY A 794 -8.98 8.75 23.87
C GLY A 794 -10.41 8.63 23.33
N ASP A 795 -11.07 9.76 23.17
CA ASP A 795 -12.51 9.90 22.86
C ASP A 795 -12.88 9.40 21.45
N GLY A 796 -11.96 9.46 20.49
CA GLY A 796 -12.14 8.93 19.14
C GLY A 796 -11.99 7.41 19.04
N LYS A 797 -11.42 6.73 20.04
CA LYS A 797 -11.10 5.29 19.99
C LYS A 797 -12.29 4.38 19.64
N PRO A 798 -13.51 4.55 20.19
CA PRO A 798 -14.66 3.73 19.81
C PRO A 798 -14.99 3.77 18.32
N TYR A 799 -14.61 4.85 17.64
CA TYR A 799 -14.87 5.09 16.23
C TYR A 799 -13.65 4.76 15.35
N LEU A 800 -12.49 5.32 15.68
CA LEU A 800 -11.27 5.27 14.87
C LEU A 800 -10.43 4.00 15.07
N LEU A 801 -10.71 3.20 16.11
CA LEU A 801 -10.03 1.90 16.32
C LEU A 801 -11.01 0.72 16.26
N PHE A 802 -12.21 0.88 16.82
CA PHE A 802 -13.18 -0.22 16.94
C PHE A 802 -14.42 -0.05 16.07
N GLY A 803 -14.61 1.13 15.49
CA GLY A 803 -15.85 1.47 14.81
C GLY A 803 -16.00 0.79 13.47
N ARG A 804 -17.23 0.67 13.00
CA ARG A 804 -17.54 0.35 11.61
C ARG A 804 -17.57 1.62 10.80
N MET A 805 -16.84 1.68 9.70
CA MET A 805 -17.00 2.77 8.72
C MET A 805 -18.41 2.77 8.12
N LEU A 806 -18.99 3.95 7.99
CA LEU A 806 -20.28 4.21 7.37
C LEU A 806 -20.10 4.92 6.03
N HIS A 807 -21.16 4.94 5.22
CA HIS A 807 -21.20 5.81 4.06
C HIS A 807 -20.96 7.26 4.51
N PRO A 808 -19.95 7.97 3.96
CA PRO A 808 -19.65 9.31 4.39
C PRO A 808 -20.83 10.23 4.07
N PRO A 809 -21.22 11.12 5.00
CA PRO A 809 -22.22 12.14 4.72
C PRO A 809 -21.78 13.11 3.62
N PRO A 810 -22.70 13.78 2.94
CA PRO A 810 -22.35 14.84 2.01
C PRO A 810 -21.54 15.96 2.70
N LEU A 811 -20.45 16.37 2.07
CA LEU A 811 -19.61 17.49 2.49
C LEU A 811 -19.33 18.39 1.28
N SER A 812 -19.64 19.68 1.42
CA SER A 812 -19.16 20.72 0.50
C SER A 812 -17.92 21.37 1.09
N ALA A 813 -16.80 21.28 0.37
CA ALA A 813 -15.52 21.85 0.77
C ALA A 813 -14.79 22.44 -0.45
N ALA A 814 -13.91 23.41 -0.21
CA ALA A 814 -12.95 23.85 -1.22
C ALA A 814 -12.05 22.68 -1.68
N THR A 815 -11.46 22.79 -2.86
CA THR A 815 -10.51 21.80 -3.37
C THR A 815 -9.09 22.34 -3.40
N ILE A 816 -8.12 21.45 -3.24
CA ILE A 816 -6.68 21.72 -3.27
C ILE A 816 -5.98 20.82 -4.28
N ALA A 817 -4.81 21.25 -4.75
CA ALA A 817 -3.89 20.41 -5.49
C ALA A 817 -2.95 19.68 -4.52
N TRP A 818 -2.82 18.37 -4.65
CA TRP A 818 -1.94 17.53 -3.81
C TRP A 818 -1.35 16.39 -4.65
N HIS A 819 -0.02 16.33 -4.76
CA HIS A 819 0.74 15.37 -5.60
C HIS A 819 0.16 15.17 -7.02
N GLY A 820 -0.24 16.26 -7.68
CA GLY A 820 -0.82 16.22 -9.02
C GLY A 820 -2.29 15.79 -9.09
N LYS A 821 -2.97 15.72 -7.94
CA LYS A 821 -4.39 15.36 -7.81
C LYS A 821 -5.19 16.52 -7.26
N THR A 822 -6.50 16.50 -7.48
CA THR A 822 -7.46 17.40 -6.82
C THR A 822 -8.10 16.67 -5.64
N MET A 823 -7.98 17.23 -4.44
CA MET A 823 -8.55 16.68 -3.21
C MET A 823 -9.42 17.72 -2.51
N PRO A 824 -10.43 17.34 -1.71
CA PRO A 824 -11.07 18.25 -0.78
C PRO A 824 -10.04 18.83 0.22
N ALA A 825 -10.16 20.11 0.55
CA ALA A 825 -9.32 20.79 1.54
C ALA A 825 -9.56 20.25 2.97
N VAL A 826 -10.81 19.84 3.25
CA VAL A 826 -11.20 19.13 4.47
C VAL A 826 -11.65 17.73 4.06
N LEU A 827 -11.02 16.73 4.67
CA LEU A 827 -11.35 15.34 4.47
C LEU A 827 -12.23 14.88 5.63
N HIS A 828 -13.10 13.89 5.39
CA HIS A 828 -13.99 13.35 6.42
C HIS A 828 -14.42 11.91 6.14
N ASN A 829 -14.89 11.24 7.18
CA ASN A 829 -15.69 10.00 7.11
C ASN A 829 -16.59 9.89 8.34
N ALA A 830 -17.52 8.94 8.28
CA ALA A 830 -18.40 8.60 9.39
C ALA A 830 -18.15 7.17 9.89
N PHE A 831 -18.40 6.96 11.18
CA PHE A 831 -18.17 5.71 11.88
C PHE A 831 -19.31 5.42 12.84
N ARG A 832 -19.60 4.13 13.08
CA ARG A 832 -20.47 3.64 14.14
C ARG A 832 -19.65 2.85 15.15
N ALA A 833 -19.64 3.25 16.41
CA ALA A 833 -18.96 2.55 17.49
C ALA A 833 -19.69 1.24 17.86
N PRO A 834 -19.03 0.31 18.60
CA PRO A 834 -19.66 -0.92 19.06
C PRO A 834 -20.92 -0.73 19.93
N ASP A 835 -21.03 0.41 20.61
CA ASP A 835 -22.21 0.75 21.42
C ASP A 835 -23.41 1.28 20.59
N GLY A 836 -23.23 1.44 19.28
CA GLY A 836 -24.24 1.93 18.35
C GLY A 836 -24.19 3.43 18.08
N THR A 837 -23.43 4.21 18.87
CA THR A 837 -23.25 5.64 18.64
C THR A 837 -22.56 5.89 17.30
N GLU A 838 -22.90 6.99 16.62
CA GLU A 838 -22.30 7.36 15.34
C GLU A 838 -21.54 8.67 15.46
N ALA A 839 -20.46 8.85 14.70
CA ALA A 839 -19.72 10.10 14.66
C ALA A 839 -19.10 10.37 13.29
N VAL A 840 -18.91 11.65 12.98
CA VAL A 840 -18.19 12.13 11.80
C VAL A 840 -16.87 12.74 12.25
N ILE A 841 -15.77 12.28 11.67
CA ILE A 841 -14.44 12.88 11.86
C ILE A 841 -14.12 13.74 10.65
N LEU A 842 -13.66 14.98 10.89
CA LEU A 842 -13.20 15.91 9.86
C LEU A 842 -11.75 16.31 10.18
N ALA A 843 -10.94 16.47 9.14
CA ALA A 843 -9.56 16.96 9.27
C ALA A 843 -9.25 17.99 8.18
N ASN A 844 -8.85 19.18 8.60
CA ASN A 844 -8.29 20.20 7.71
C ASN A 844 -6.79 19.93 7.53
N GLY A 845 -6.40 19.30 6.42
CA GLY A 845 -5.00 19.02 6.11
C GLY A 845 -4.21 20.23 5.61
N THR A 846 -4.82 21.42 5.51
CA THR A 846 -4.22 22.60 4.88
C THR A 846 -3.60 23.57 5.89
N GLY A 847 -2.78 24.50 5.38
CA GLY A 847 -2.25 25.64 6.15
C GLY A 847 -3.25 26.78 6.32
N ASP A 848 -4.43 26.70 5.70
CA ASP A 848 -5.43 27.77 5.70
C ASP A 848 -6.68 27.37 6.49
N LYS A 849 -7.39 28.38 6.99
CA LYS A 849 -8.72 28.20 7.58
C LYS A 849 -9.70 27.77 6.48
N GLN A 850 -10.47 26.72 6.75
CA GLN A 850 -11.45 26.18 5.80
C GLN A 850 -12.87 26.30 6.36
N THR A 851 -13.82 26.67 5.50
CA THR A 851 -15.25 26.61 5.82
C THR A 851 -15.91 25.55 4.96
N VAL A 852 -16.72 24.69 5.58
CA VAL A 852 -17.39 23.56 4.94
C VAL A 852 -18.86 23.51 5.33
N SER A 853 -19.68 22.87 4.48
CA SER A 853 -21.07 22.53 4.81
C SER A 853 -21.21 21.01 4.90
N LEU A 854 -21.59 20.50 6.06
CA LEU A 854 -21.77 19.07 6.35
C LEU A 854 -23.26 18.76 6.49
N THR A 855 -23.76 17.75 5.77
CA THR A 855 -25.12 17.24 5.97
C THR A 855 -25.08 15.96 6.81
N TRP A 856 -25.43 16.06 8.09
CA TRP A 856 -25.39 14.94 9.04
C TRP A 856 -26.72 14.78 9.77
N GLN A 857 -27.22 13.54 9.87
CA GLN A 857 -28.50 13.21 10.53
C GLN A 857 -29.69 14.07 10.06
N GLY A 858 -29.73 14.40 8.75
CA GLY A 858 -30.80 15.22 8.16
C GLY A 858 -30.66 16.73 8.35
N HIS A 859 -29.57 17.18 8.97
CA HIS A 859 -29.29 18.60 9.21
C HIS A 859 -28.04 19.04 8.46
N GLU A 860 -28.14 20.15 7.73
CA GLU A 860 -26.99 20.83 7.16
C GLU A 860 -26.39 21.79 8.19
N GLN A 861 -25.09 21.70 8.42
CA GLN A 861 -24.36 22.52 9.37
C GLN A 861 -23.10 23.12 8.72
N ALA A 862 -22.97 24.44 8.80
CA ALA A 862 -21.74 25.14 8.44
C ALA A 862 -20.69 25.00 9.55
N LEU A 863 -19.47 24.64 9.18
CA LEU A 863 -18.34 24.45 10.08
C LEU A 863 -17.14 25.23 9.58
N THR A 864 -16.44 25.90 10.48
CA THR A 864 -15.12 26.49 10.20
C THR A 864 -14.07 25.68 10.94
N LEU A 865 -13.05 25.21 10.23
CA LEU A 865 -11.90 24.48 10.77
C LEU A 865 -10.63 25.34 10.62
N GLU A 866 -9.90 25.52 11.71
CA GLU A 866 -8.58 26.13 11.70
C GLU A 866 -7.55 25.25 10.93
N PRO A 867 -6.40 25.79 10.49
CA PRO A 867 -5.33 25.00 9.90
C PRO A 867 -4.95 23.81 10.78
N GLN A 868 -4.83 22.62 10.18
CA GLN A 868 -4.52 21.37 10.91
C GLN A 868 -5.52 20.99 12.02
N GLU A 869 -6.72 21.57 12.04
CA GLU A 869 -7.76 21.19 13.00
C GLU A 869 -8.37 19.83 12.65
N VAL A 870 -8.55 19.01 13.68
CA VAL A 870 -9.33 17.79 13.61
C VAL A 870 -10.59 18.00 14.45
N ARG A 871 -11.74 17.56 13.97
CA ARG A 871 -13.03 17.71 14.67
C ARG A 871 -13.85 16.44 14.60
N LEU A 872 -14.29 15.96 15.75
CA LEU A 872 -15.24 14.85 15.89
C LEU A 872 -16.63 15.43 16.18
N ILE A 873 -17.64 15.04 15.39
CA ILE A 873 -19.01 15.55 15.47
C ILE A 873 -19.97 14.39 15.68
N GLY A 874 -21.01 14.62 16.49
CA GLY A 874 -22.21 13.79 16.46
C GLY A 874 -22.29 12.66 17.48
N VAL A 875 -21.60 12.74 18.63
CA VAL A 875 -21.69 11.78 19.74
C VAL A 875 -23.13 11.75 20.32
N SER A 876 -24.03 11.07 19.61
CA SER A 876 -25.42 10.83 20.02
C SER A 876 -25.59 9.31 20.21
N PRO A 877 -26.20 8.87 21.33
CA PRO A 877 -26.58 7.47 21.54
C PRO A 877 -27.69 7.00 20.62
#